data_AF-A0AAP7PBN3-F1
#
_entry.id   AF-A0AAP7PBN3-F1
#
_cell.length_a   1.000
_cell.length_b   1.000
_cell.length_c   1.000
_cell.angle_alpha   90.00
_cell.angle_beta   90.00
_cell.angle_gamma   90.00
#
_symmetry.space_group_name_H-M   'P 1'
#
loop_
_entity.id
_entity.type
_entity.pdbx_description
1 polymer ?
#
loop_
_entity_poly.entity_id
_entity_poly.type
_entity_poly.pdbx_seq_one_letter_code
_entity_poly.pdbx_strand_id
1 'polypeptide(L)'
;MTVYSAGGPRMPEPEEELIFTEEVNSAFSGLPRFVSVKLGRRISSAWQTKGFAGAREKFALMVQKDLPCITGVNKRYAINPDELPGWLFGGLASDQAYGAVHSMTWRFNSLVDGDDGDAHLLAQDLSAFLIAEMQHLSALLADEDADVAAGAIYAMVAGLVEHFRMEPPDWKRFIGRKMTLDQLTVAISRMLSVRWWQGKLRVFSRRWREHLLIAMGSVRRQSSPHCSYEWVQRWLAGRKHGRRLMAETDVEDEETGEKFSLLDLVDSSISDAEKRRSELMTRVKGLEDLARFEGVAQEQGYVGLFFTMTAPSKYHAWLETGYRNRRYNGASPKDTQNYFSGLWRQISATLRRRGIGVFGLRSAEPHHDGTPHWHGVLYVHQEYAVALQEILEYYANRDDDAEKVTIRKAGRKSHLEIKPVLDDLGSATAYIAKHIGMNIDGCASGGINHETGHTLVVTARHASAWASLWGIKQFQFIGSAPVSVWRELRRFNNQAHADRISPALGELHRAASEGDWKTYTRLQGGPFVARSDLVLRTWYQRSEEPDECGRHASAIKGVYMPGGDTPPVVTRSRKWRISRNVTTGSLGVNRGLALTPWTCVNNCISGRKRPADHPPDLCIRIPVQLELNFWEEKKGKNEH
;
A
#
# COMPACT_ATOMS: atom_id res chain seq x y z
N MET A 1 20.58 -7.70 -69.29
CA MET A 1 20.83 -7.19 -67.92
C MET A 1 19.71 -6.22 -67.58
N THR A 2 18.66 -6.71 -66.92
CA THR A 2 17.54 -5.87 -66.46
C THR A 2 17.86 -5.45 -65.04
N VAL A 3 18.25 -4.19 -64.87
CA VAL A 3 18.59 -3.61 -63.57
C VAL A 3 17.27 -3.42 -62.81
N TYR A 4 17.02 -4.25 -61.81
CA TYR A 4 16.01 -3.98 -60.79
C TYR A 4 16.46 -2.73 -60.03
N SER A 5 15.81 -1.59 -60.31
CA SER A 5 15.86 -0.44 -59.41
C SER A 5 15.08 -0.81 -58.15
N ALA A 6 15.80 -1.24 -57.11
CA ALA A 6 15.26 -1.23 -55.76
C ALA A 6 14.99 0.23 -55.38
N GLY A 7 13.78 0.70 -55.64
CA GLY A 7 13.31 2.01 -55.21
C GLY A 7 13.47 2.12 -53.70
N GLY A 8 14.25 3.10 -53.25
CA GLY A 8 14.33 3.46 -51.84
C GLY A 8 12.95 3.83 -51.29
N PRO A 9 12.77 3.85 -49.95
CA PRO A 9 11.49 4.21 -49.35
C PRO A 9 11.04 5.59 -49.85
N ARG A 10 9.82 5.67 -50.40
CA ARG A 10 9.19 6.93 -50.82
C ARG A 10 9.27 7.95 -49.68
N MET A 11 9.87 9.11 -49.97
CA MET A 11 9.82 10.25 -49.06
C MET A 11 8.39 10.81 -49.06
N PRO A 12 7.80 11.09 -47.88
CA PRO A 12 6.48 11.71 -47.82
C PRO A 12 6.53 13.12 -48.41
N GLU A 13 5.44 13.55 -49.01
CA GLU A 13 5.25 14.96 -49.33
C GLU A 13 5.10 15.77 -48.02
N PRO A 14 5.51 17.05 -47.98
CA PRO A 14 5.40 17.88 -46.78
C PRO A 14 3.98 17.93 -46.18
N GLU A 15 2.95 17.88 -47.04
CA GLU A 15 1.55 17.83 -46.64
C GLU A 15 1.18 16.50 -45.95
N GLU A 16 1.69 15.36 -46.44
CA GLU A 16 1.47 14.05 -45.83
C GLU A 16 2.12 13.96 -44.44
N GLU A 17 3.28 14.58 -44.26
CA GLU A 17 3.98 14.67 -42.98
C GLU A 17 3.22 15.56 -41.97
N LEU A 18 2.69 16.69 -42.43
CA LEU A 18 1.88 17.59 -41.60
C LEU A 18 0.61 16.90 -41.11
N ILE A 19 -0.16 16.29 -42.02
CA ILE A 19 -1.40 15.57 -41.68
C ILE A 19 -1.11 14.45 -40.67
N PHE A 20 -0.06 13.65 -40.91
CA PHE A 20 0.31 12.58 -39.98
C PHE A 20 0.68 13.12 -38.59
N THR A 21 1.37 14.26 -38.52
CA THR A 21 1.72 14.90 -37.25
C THR A 21 0.48 15.39 -36.50
N GLU A 22 -0.49 15.97 -37.21
CA GLU A 22 -1.77 16.39 -36.64
C GLU A 22 -2.60 15.20 -36.14
N GLU A 23 -2.66 14.11 -36.89
CA GLU A 23 -3.31 12.86 -36.47
C GLU A 23 -2.72 12.32 -35.16
N VAL A 24 -1.37 12.27 -35.08
CA VAL A 24 -0.66 11.81 -33.88
C VAL A 24 -0.94 12.71 -32.68
N ASN A 25 -0.89 14.04 -32.87
CA ASN A 25 -1.15 15.00 -31.81
C ASN A 25 -2.60 14.92 -31.31
N SER A 26 -3.55 14.81 -32.23
CA SER A 26 -4.98 14.66 -31.92
C SER A 26 -5.22 13.39 -31.10
N ALA A 27 -4.66 12.25 -31.52
CA ALA A 27 -4.82 10.97 -30.83
C ALA A 27 -4.23 10.96 -29.40
N PHE A 28 -3.19 11.77 -29.13
CA PHE A 28 -2.51 11.81 -27.83
C PHE A 28 -2.91 13.00 -26.94
N SER A 29 -3.76 13.90 -27.43
CA SER A 29 -4.16 15.13 -26.73
C SER A 29 -4.80 14.89 -25.35
N GLY A 30 -5.60 13.83 -25.20
CA GLY A 30 -6.25 13.47 -23.94
C GLY A 30 -5.42 12.61 -22.98
N LEU A 31 -4.15 12.34 -23.31
CA LEU A 31 -3.26 11.52 -22.48
C LEU A 31 -2.35 12.40 -21.61
N PRO A 32 -1.89 11.88 -20.45
CA PRO A 32 -0.83 12.53 -19.68
C PRO A 32 0.41 12.81 -20.53
N ARG A 33 1.06 13.94 -20.29
CA ARG A 33 2.20 14.42 -21.10
C ARG A 33 3.31 13.38 -21.19
N PHE A 34 3.66 12.73 -20.07
CA PHE A 34 4.72 11.72 -20.05
C PHE A 34 4.37 10.48 -20.89
N VAL A 35 3.08 10.14 -21.00
CA VAL A 35 2.59 9.06 -21.87
C VAL A 35 2.72 9.49 -23.32
N SER A 36 2.19 10.66 -23.68
CA SER A 36 2.22 11.19 -25.05
C SER A 36 3.65 11.30 -25.57
N VAL A 37 4.58 11.81 -24.75
CA VAL A 37 6.02 11.88 -25.09
C VAL A 37 6.60 10.48 -25.31
N LYS A 38 6.28 9.50 -24.46
CA LYS A 38 6.82 8.13 -24.56
C LYS A 38 6.30 7.40 -25.80
N LEU A 39 5.02 7.59 -26.15
CA LEU A 39 4.43 7.05 -27.37
C LEU A 39 4.97 7.76 -28.62
N GLY A 40 5.07 9.08 -28.60
CA GLY A 40 5.67 9.88 -29.68
C GLY A 40 7.09 9.42 -30.02
N ARG A 41 7.95 9.22 -29.01
CA ARG A 41 9.31 8.67 -29.22
C ARG A 41 9.33 7.32 -29.92
N ARG A 42 8.34 6.45 -29.69
CA ARG A 42 8.24 5.15 -30.39
C ARG A 42 7.88 5.33 -31.86
N ILE A 43 7.06 6.33 -32.19
CA ILE A 43 6.73 6.69 -33.57
C ILE A 43 7.95 7.31 -34.26
N SER A 44 8.62 8.28 -33.62
CA SER A 44 9.85 8.88 -34.15
C SER A 44 10.95 7.85 -34.38
N SER A 45 11.12 6.89 -33.47
CA SER A 45 12.07 5.78 -33.65
C SER A 45 11.69 4.86 -34.81
N ALA A 46 10.39 4.57 -35.01
CA ALA A 46 9.93 3.81 -36.17
C ALA A 46 10.16 4.58 -37.47
N TRP A 47 9.98 5.90 -37.48
CA TRP A 47 10.32 6.75 -38.62
C TRP A 47 11.80 6.66 -38.97
N GLN A 48 12.67 6.83 -37.97
CA GLN A 48 14.12 6.79 -38.17
C GLN A 48 14.61 5.43 -38.67
N THR A 49 13.98 4.34 -38.26
CA THR A 49 14.44 2.97 -38.56
C THR A 49 13.77 2.35 -39.79
N LYS A 50 12.51 2.71 -40.08
CA LYS A 50 11.68 2.08 -41.11
C LYS A 50 11.04 3.09 -42.09
N GLY A 51 11.40 4.38 -41.98
CA GLY A 51 10.83 5.46 -42.78
C GLY A 51 9.37 5.78 -42.44
N PHE A 52 8.78 6.65 -43.26
CA PHE A 52 7.41 7.15 -43.05
C PHE A 52 6.35 6.03 -42.97
N ALA A 53 6.41 5.07 -43.89
CA ALA A 53 5.48 3.94 -43.91
C ALA A 53 5.54 3.12 -42.61
N GLY A 54 6.74 2.87 -42.08
CA GLY A 54 6.91 2.19 -40.81
C GLY A 54 6.40 2.98 -39.61
N ALA A 55 6.53 4.31 -39.62
CA ALA A 55 5.94 5.17 -38.61
C ALA A 55 4.41 5.14 -38.63
N ARG A 56 3.79 5.19 -39.82
CA ARG A 56 2.33 5.09 -40.00
C ARG A 56 1.79 3.74 -39.53
N GLU A 57 2.43 2.64 -39.92
CA GLU A 57 2.05 1.30 -39.46
C GLU A 57 2.14 1.20 -37.93
N LYS A 58 3.23 1.72 -37.36
CA LYS A 58 3.45 1.72 -35.91
C LYS A 58 2.38 2.54 -35.18
N PHE A 59 2.02 3.70 -35.70
CA PHE A 59 0.94 4.54 -35.16
C PHE A 59 -0.41 3.83 -35.24
N ALA A 60 -0.77 3.28 -36.40
CA ALA A 60 -2.02 2.54 -36.58
C ALA A 60 -2.15 1.37 -35.59
N LEU A 61 -1.06 0.61 -35.38
CA LEU A 61 -1.03 -0.47 -34.38
C LEU A 61 -1.20 0.05 -32.95
N MET A 62 -0.62 1.20 -32.60
CA MET A 62 -0.81 1.81 -31.28
C MET A 62 -2.26 2.24 -31.07
N VAL A 63 -2.85 2.94 -32.05
CA VAL A 63 -4.26 3.40 -31.99
C VAL A 63 -5.19 2.20 -31.81
N GLN A 64 -4.95 1.11 -32.54
CA GLN A 64 -5.81 -0.08 -32.47
C GLN A 64 -5.63 -0.88 -31.17
N LYS A 65 -4.39 -1.04 -30.66
CA LYS A 65 -4.08 -2.04 -29.63
C LYS A 65 -3.65 -1.45 -28.28
N ASP A 66 -2.90 -0.35 -28.29
CA ASP A 66 -2.30 0.20 -27.06
C ASP A 66 -3.19 1.29 -26.46
N LEU A 67 -3.68 2.21 -27.30
CA LEU A 67 -4.40 3.40 -26.87
C LEU A 67 -5.70 3.10 -26.12
N PRO A 68 -6.56 2.14 -26.51
CA PRO A 68 -7.78 1.83 -25.76
C PRO A 68 -7.48 1.39 -24.32
N CYS A 69 -6.43 0.58 -24.14
CA CYS A 69 -6.00 0.12 -22.82
C CYS A 69 -5.41 1.26 -21.99
N ILE A 70 -4.54 2.09 -22.58
CA ILE A 70 -3.91 3.21 -21.87
C ILE A 70 -4.96 4.23 -21.44
N THR A 71 -5.86 4.60 -22.34
CA THR A 71 -6.98 5.52 -22.05
C THR A 71 -7.92 4.93 -21.01
N GLY A 72 -8.24 3.63 -21.11
CA GLY A 72 -9.04 2.93 -20.10
C GLY A 72 -8.40 2.98 -18.72
N VAL A 73 -7.10 2.71 -18.61
CA VAL A 73 -6.36 2.84 -17.34
C VAL A 73 -6.35 4.29 -16.86
N ASN A 74 -6.14 5.28 -17.72
CA ASN A 74 -6.11 6.69 -17.34
C ASN A 74 -7.44 7.15 -16.74
N LYS A 75 -8.56 6.77 -17.39
CA LYS A 75 -9.93 7.09 -16.94
C LYS A 75 -10.28 6.53 -15.57
N ARG A 76 -9.59 5.49 -15.09
CA ARG A 76 -9.80 4.95 -13.74
C ARG A 76 -9.29 5.87 -12.63
N TYR A 77 -8.38 6.78 -12.95
CA TYR A 77 -7.75 7.66 -11.97
C TYR A 77 -8.17 9.12 -12.17
N ALA A 78 -8.27 9.56 -13.42
CA ALA A 78 -8.67 10.92 -13.75
C ALA A 78 -10.10 11.20 -13.29
N ILE A 79 -10.33 12.45 -12.89
CA ILE A 79 -11.65 13.01 -12.63
C ILE A 79 -12.12 13.72 -13.89
N ASN A 80 -13.38 13.56 -14.28
CA ASN A 80 -13.90 14.34 -15.41
C ASN A 80 -13.91 15.83 -15.01
N PRO A 81 -13.41 16.78 -15.82
CA PRO A 81 -13.45 18.20 -15.47
C PRO A 81 -14.85 18.73 -15.09
N ASP A 82 -15.89 18.15 -15.69
CA ASP A 82 -17.29 18.51 -15.41
C ASP A 82 -17.89 17.74 -14.20
N GLU A 83 -17.17 16.77 -13.63
CA GLU A 83 -17.57 16.07 -12.41
C GLU A 83 -17.38 16.99 -11.21
N LEU A 84 -18.43 17.13 -10.40
CA LEU A 84 -18.44 17.97 -9.21
C LEU A 84 -19.07 17.23 -8.04
N PRO A 85 -18.58 17.43 -6.80
CA PRO A 85 -19.14 16.79 -5.62
C PRO A 85 -20.56 17.29 -5.33
N GLY A 86 -21.46 16.36 -4.98
CA GLY A 86 -22.89 16.64 -4.86
C GLY A 86 -23.27 17.70 -3.83
N TRP A 87 -22.45 17.90 -2.78
CA TRP A 87 -22.73 18.90 -1.73
C TRP A 87 -22.69 20.36 -2.25
N LEU A 88 -22.03 20.61 -3.39
CA LEU A 88 -21.95 21.93 -4.01
C LEU A 88 -23.32 22.47 -4.47
N PHE A 89 -24.31 21.60 -4.66
CA PHE A 89 -25.62 21.98 -5.21
C PHE A 89 -26.71 22.17 -4.14
N GLY A 90 -26.37 22.04 -2.85
CA GLY A 90 -27.32 22.09 -1.74
C GLY A 90 -27.55 23.48 -1.12
N GLY A 91 -26.97 24.55 -1.67
CA GLY A 91 -27.04 25.90 -1.09
C GLY A 91 -26.20 26.09 0.19
N LEU A 92 -25.40 25.08 0.55
CA LEU A 92 -24.54 25.06 1.76
C LEU A 92 -23.07 25.35 1.45
N ALA A 93 -22.72 25.51 0.17
CA ALA A 93 -21.37 25.78 -0.29
C ALA A 93 -21.14 27.27 -0.42
N SER A 94 -19.89 27.72 -0.19
CA SER A 94 -19.56 29.12 -0.43
C SER A 94 -19.62 29.48 -1.93
N ASP A 95 -19.82 30.77 -2.22
CA ASP A 95 -19.89 31.28 -3.60
C ASP A 95 -18.63 30.94 -4.45
N GLN A 96 -17.48 30.77 -3.81
CA GLN A 96 -16.21 30.48 -4.47
C GLN A 96 -15.94 28.98 -4.62
N ALA A 97 -16.74 28.11 -3.98
CA ALA A 97 -16.48 26.68 -3.88
C ALA A 97 -16.41 26.00 -5.27
N TYR A 98 -17.30 26.37 -6.19
CA TYR A 98 -17.33 25.82 -7.53
C TYR A 98 -16.00 26.02 -8.28
N GLY A 99 -15.53 27.27 -8.37
CA GLY A 99 -14.30 27.61 -9.09
C GLY A 99 -13.06 26.99 -8.45
N ALA A 100 -13.02 26.95 -7.12
CA ALA A 100 -11.93 26.33 -6.37
C ALA A 100 -11.84 24.81 -6.63
N VAL A 101 -12.97 24.10 -6.55
CA VAL A 101 -13.03 22.65 -6.79
C VAL A 101 -12.65 22.32 -8.25
N HIS A 102 -13.14 23.09 -9.21
CA HIS A 102 -12.77 22.91 -10.62
C HIS A 102 -11.26 23.09 -10.85
N SER A 103 -10.67 24.15 -10.28
CA SER A 103 -9.22 24.42 -10.34
C SER A 103 -8.39 23.30 -9.70
N MET A 104 -8.79 22.83 -8.51
CA MET A 104 -8.11 21.73 -7.83
C MET A 104 -8.26 20.40 -8.56
N THR A 105 -9.39 20.15 -9.22
CA THR A 105 -9.63 18.97 -10.08
C THR A 105 -8.67 18.95 -11.26
N TRP A 106 -8.46 20.09 -11.91
CA TRP A 106 -7.46 20.21 -12.98
C TRP A 106 -6.03 19.89 -12.49
N ARG A 107 -5.65 20.41 -11.31
CA ARG A 107 -4.34 20.14 -10.70
C ARG A 107 -4.19 18.69 -10.26
N PHE A 108 -5.24 18.08 -9.74
CA PHE A 108 -5.28 16.67 -9.39
C PHE A 108 -4.99 15.79 -10.61
N ASN A 109 -5.66 16.06 -11.73
CA ASN A 109 -5.43 15.33 -12.98
C ASN A 109 -4.02 15.53 -13.54
N SER A 110 -3.37 16.65 -13.20
CA SER A 110 -1.99 16.95 -13.60
C SER A 110 -0.94 16.24 -12.71
N LEU A 111 -1.32 15.66 -11.56
CA LEU A 111 -0.37 15.03 -10.63
C LEU A 111 0.40 13.86 -11.23
N VAL A 112 -0.16 13.19 -12.23
CA VAL A 112 0.48 12.04 -12.88
C VAL A 112 1.75 12.45 -13.65
N ASP A 113 1.77 13.69 -14.16
CA ASP A 113 2.92 14.31 -14.82
C ASP A 113 3.88 14.99 -13.84
N GLY A 114 3.36 15.38 -12.67
CA GLY A 114 4.09 16.09 -11.62
C GLY A 114 5.01 15.24 -10.72
N ASP A 115 5.56 15.90 -9.70
CA ASP A 115 6.41 15.32 -8.67
C ASP A 115 5.76 15.31 -7.27
N ASP A 116 6.53 14.95 -6.23
CA ASP A 116 5.99 14.94 -4.86
C ASP A 116 5.68 16.35 -4.32
N GLY A 117 6.30 17.39 -4.90
CA GLY A 117 6.06 18.79 -4.58
C GLY A 117 4.71 19.27 -5.09
N ASP A 118 4.32 18.88 -6.31
CA ASP A 118 2.98 19.18 -6.85
C ASP A 118 1.87 18.58 -5.97
N ALA A 119 2.08 17.33 -5.50
CA ALA A 119 1.16 16.68 -4.58
C ALA A 119 1.10 17.40 -3.21
N HIS A 120 2.20 17.96 -2.74
CA HIS A 120 2.23 18.74 -1.49
C HIS A 120 1.52 20.09 -1.64
N LEU A 121 1.75 20.81 -2.74
CA LEU A 121 1.04 22.07 -3.02
C LEU A 121 -0.47 21.84 -3.12
N LEU A 122 -0.91 20.78 -3.82
CA LEU A 122 -2.34 20.48 -3.88
C LEU A 122 -2.90 20.10 -2.50
N ALA A 123 -2.14 19.38 -1.67
CA ALA A 123 -2.55 19.06 -0.30
C ALA A 123 -2.74 20.32 0.57
N GLN A 124 -1.86 21.32 0.43
CA GLN A 124 -1.99 22.60 1.12
C GLN A 124 -3.27 23.33 0.71
N ASP A 125 -3.52 23.41 -0.60
CA ASP A 125 -4.67 24.14 -1.11
C ASP A 125 -5.99 23.42 -0.79
N LEU A 126 -6.04 22.08 -0.83
CA LEU A 126 -7.20 21.29 -0.40
C LEU A 126 -7.50 21.47 1.09
N SER A 127 -6.46 21.45 1.92
CA SER A 127 -6.57 21.68 3.37
C SER A 127 -7.13 23.08 3.66
N ALA A 128 -6.53 24.12 3.08
CA ALA A 128 -6.97 25.49 3.26
C ALA A 128 -8.42 25.70 2.78
N PHE A 129 -8.76 25.14 1.62
CA PHE A 129 -10.13 25.16 1.08
C PHE A 129 -11.12 24.49 2.04
N LEU A 130 -10.83 23.26 2.48
CA LEU A 130 -11.72 22.53 3.38
C LEU A 130 -11.92 23.22 4.73
N ILE A 131 -10.88 23.88 5.26
CA ILE A 131 -10.98 24.67 6.49
C ILE A 131 -11.95 25.84 6.28
N ALA A 132 -11.82 26.57 5.17
CA ALA A 132 -12.69 27.69 4.85
C ALA A 132 -14.16 27.25 4.67
N GLU A 133 -14.40 26.19 3.92
CA GLU A 133 -15.76 25.64 3.73
C GLU A 133 -16.36 25.10 5.03
N MET A 134 -15.54 24.46 5.87
CA MET A 134 -15.99 24.02 7.19
C MET A 134 -16.42 25.21 8.05
N GLN A 135 -15.65 26.30 8.06
CA GLN A 135 -15.99 27.51 8.82
C GLN A 135 -17.29 28.14 8.30
N HIS A 136 -17.47 28.20 6.98
CA HIS A 136 -18.70 28.68 6.36
C HIS A 136 -19.91 27.85 6.79
N LEU A 137 -19.82 26.52 6.63
CA LEU A 137 -20.92 25.62 7.00
C LEU A 137 -21.18 25.64 8.51
N SER A 138 -20.14 25.73 9.33
CA SER A 138 -20.28 25.84 10.79
C SER A 138 -21.03 27.11 11.20
N ALA A 139 -20.86 28.23 10.47
CA ALA A 139 -21.59 29.46 10.74
C ALA A 139 -23.08 29.34 10.34
N LEU A 140 -23.39 28.62 9.28
CA LEU A 140 -24.78 28.36 8.87
C LEU A 140 -25.53 27.42 9.83
N LEU A 141 -24.79 26.53 10.51
CA LEU A 141 -25.32 25.55 11.45
C LEU A 141 -25.17 25.98 12.92
N ALA A 142 -24.99 27.27 13.19
CA ALA A 142 -24.71 27.76 14.54
C ALA A 142 -25.83 27.48 15.56
N ASP A 143 -27.07 27.40 15.08
CA ASP A 143 -28.26 27.13 15.91
C ASP A 143 -28.61 25.63 16.02
N GLU A 144 -27.87 24.76 15.33
CA GLU A 144 -28.10 23.31 15.31
C GLU A 144 -27.36 22.59 16.44
N ASP A 145 -27.85 21.40 16.81
CA ASP A 145 -27.18 20.53 17.77
C ASP A 145 -25.76 20.14 17.31
N ALA A 146 -24.80 20.08 18.24
CA ALA A 146 -23.40 19.82 17.92
C ALA A 146 -23.16 18.52 17.15
N ASP A 147 -23.91 17.45 17.48
CA ASP A 147 -23.86 16.18 16.76
C ASP A 147 -24.39 16.30 15.31
N VAL A 148 -25.43 17.09 15.10
CA VAL A 148 -26.02 17.35 13.77
C VAL A 148 -25.03 18.17 12.94
N ALA A 149 -24.49 19.25 13.50
CA ALA A 149 -23.51 20.10 12.84
C ALA A 149 -22.24 19.32 12.48
N ALA A 150 -21.68 18.55 13.40
CA ALA A 150 -20.50 17.72 13.14
C ALA A 150 -20.77 16.64 12.09
N GLY A 151 -21.96 16.03 12.10
CA GLY A 151 -22.38 15.07 11.09
C GLY A 151 -22.45 15.68 9.69
N ALA A 152 -23.03 16.87 9.56
CA ALA A 152 -23.12 17.62 8.29
C ALA A 152 -21.74 18.03 7.77
N ILE A 153 -20.88 18.57 8.64
CA ILE A 153 -19.50 18.92 8.30
C ILE A 153 -18.73 17.68 7.83
N TYR A 154 -18.81 16.56 8.56
CA TYR A 154 -18.17 15.33 8.15
C TYR A 154 -18.64 14.90 6.75
N ALA A 155 -19.95 14.93 6.48
CA ALA A 155 -20.50 14.53 5.19
C ALA A 155 -19.98 15.42 4.03
N MET A 156 -19.92 16.73 4.24
CA MET A 156 -19.37 17.68 3.27
C MET A 156 -17.90 17.38 2.96
N VAL A 157 -17.06 17.28 4.00
CA VAL A 157 -15.62 17.03 3.85
C VAL A 157 -15.38 15.65 3.23
N ALA A 158 -16.14 14.64 3.64
CA ALA A 158 -16.08 13.29 3.08
C ALA A 158 -16.43 13.28 1.59
N GLY A 159 -17.45 14.05 1.17
CA GLY A 159 -17.82 14.18 -0.24
C GLY A 159 -16.69 14.75 -1.09
N LEU A 160 -15.93 15.73 -0.59
CA LEU A 160 -14.75 16.24 -1.30
C LEU A 160 -13.62 15.20 -1.32
N VAL A 161 -13.42 14.47 -0.22
CA VAL A 161 -12.42 13.40 -0.14
C VAL A 161 -12.70 12.29 -1.17
N GLU A 162 -13.96 11.89 -1.32
CA GLU A 162 -14.38 10.91 -2.33
C GLU A 162 -14.24 11.44 -3.76
N HIS A 163 -14.55 12.72 -4.01
CA HIS A 163 -14.34 13.39 -5.30
C HIS A 163 -12.89 13.24 -5.77
N PHE A 164 -11.92 13.48 -4.88
CA PHE A 164 -10.50 13.28 -5.15
C PHE A 164 -10.01 11.82 -5.05
N ARG A 165 -10.93 10.85 -5.20
CA ARG A 165 -10.66 9.40 -5.27
C ARG A 165 -9.99 8.83 -4.01
N MET A 166 -10.25 9.42 -2.85
CA MET A 166 -9.75 8.95 -1.56
C MET A 166 -10.90 8.40 -0.70
N GLU A 167 -10.57 7.46 0.20
CA GLU A 167 -11.54 6.92 1.16
C GLU A 167 -11.54 7.80 2.44
N PRO A 168 -12.70 8.36 2.84
CA PRO A 168 -12.83 9.13 4.07
C PRO A 168 -12.44 8.31 5.31
N PRO A 169 -11.75 8.89 6.31
CA PRO A 169 -11.49 8.23 7.57
C PRO A 169 -12.78 7.78 8.25
N ASP A 170 -12.86 6.51 8.64
CA ASP A 170 -13.99 5.93 9.38
C ASP A 170 -15.34 5.91 8.62
N TRP A 171 -15.31 6.00 7.28
CA TRP A 171 -16.50 6.07 6.41
C TRP A 171 -17.60 5.03 6.71
N LYS A 172 -17.22 3.76 6.87
CA LYS A 172 -18.18 2.69 7.18
C LYS A 172 -18.88 2.86 8.53
N ARG A 173 -18.20 3.47 9.51
CA ARG A 173 -18.78 3.76 10.82
C ARG A 173 -19.71 4.96 10.74
N PHE A 174 -19.35 5.97 9.96
CA PHE A 174 -20.19 7.13 9.69
C PHE A 174 -21.52 6.72 9.02
N ILE A 175 -21.46 5.99 7.90
CA ILE A 175 -22.67 5.49 7.21
C ILE A 175 -23.52 4.62 8.15
N GLY A 176 -22.87 3.82 9.01
CA GLY A 176 -23.55 3.00 10.00
C GLY A 176 -24.12 3.76 11.20
N ARG A 177 -23.94 5.08 11.29
CA ARG A 177 -24.28 5.93 12.45
C ARG A 177 -23.69 5.42 13.78
N LYS A 178 -22.42 5.00 13.73
CA LYS A 178 -21.68 4.40 14.86
C LYS A 178 -20.49 5.25 15.33
N MET A 179 -20.54 6.56 15.12
CA MET A 179 -19.49 7.49 15.53
C MET A 179 -19.98 8.41 16.62
N THR A 180 -19.15 8.63 17.64
CA THR A 180 -19.37 9.67 18.65
C THR A 180 -18.91 11.03 18.12
N LEU A 181 -19.33 12.12 18.75
CA LEU A 181 -18.87 13.47 18.43
C LEU A 181 -17.34 13.57 18.37
N ASP A 182 -16.63 13.09 19.39
CA ASP A 182 -15.16 13.06 19.40
C ASP A 182 -14.55 12.34 18.20
N GLN A 183 -15.16 11.22 17.79
CA GLN A 183 -14.68 10.44 16.64
C GLN A 183 -14.94 11.17 15.32
N LEU A 184 -16.06 11.89 15.20
CA LEU A 184 -16.35 12.75 14.05
C LEU A 184 -15.32 13.87 13.97
N THR A 185 -15.08 14.58 15.07
CA THR A 185 -14.10 15.67 15.16
C THR A 185 -12.70 15.20 14.77
N VAL A 186 -12.24 14.07 15.29
CA VAL A 186 -10.94 13.49 14.91
C VAL A 186 -10.89 13.14 13.43
N ALA A 187 -11.96 12.58 12.87
CA ALA A 187 -12.00 12.20 11.47
C ALA A 187 -12.02 13.42 10.54
N ILE A 188 -12.76 14.47 10.90
CA ILE A 188 -12.76 15.78 10.23
C ILE A 188 -11.35 16.37 10.25
N SER A 189 -10.73 16.50 11.42
CA SER A 189 -9.37 17.04 11.57
C SER A 189 -8.34 16.32 10.69
N ARG A 190 -8.46 14.99 10.56
CA ARG A 190 -7.59 14.21 9.65
C ARG A 190 -7.81 14.55 8.18
N MET A 191 -9.05 14.79 7.76
CA MET A 191 -9.37 15.20 6.39
C MET A 191 -8.98 16.66 6.12
N LEU A 192 -8.82 17.49 7.16
CA LEU A 192 -8.29 18.85 7.04
C LEU A 192 -6.76 18.88 7.01
N SER A 193 -6.06 17.85 7.50
CA SER A 193 -4.61 17.83 7.61
C SER A 193 -3.88 17.81 6.26
N VAL A 194 -2.96 18.76 6.05
CA VAL A 194 -2.05 18.80 4.89
C VAL A 194 -1.23 17.51 4.79
N ARG A 195 -0.68 17.05 5.92
CA ARG A 195 0.14 15.84 5.99
C ARG A 195 -0.63 14.59 5.55
N TRP A 196 -1.90 14.49 5.92
CA TRP A 196 -2.77 13.41 5.50
C TRP A 196 -2.98 13.43 3.98
N TRP A 197 -3.39 14.59 3.43
CA TRP A 197 -3.59 14.77 2.00
C TRP A 197 -2.32 14.50 1.19
N GLN A 198 -1.18 15.05 1.61
CA GLN A 198 0.11 14.83 0.94
C GLN A 198 0.45 13.34 0.89
N GLY A 199 0.27 12.62 2.00
CA GLY A 199 0.51 11.17 2.05
C GLY A 199 -0.37 10.40 1.08
N LYS A 200 -1.64 10.76 0.98
CA LYS A 200 -2.63 10.14 0.10
C LYS A 200 -2.36 10.43 -1.38
N LEU A 201 -2.25 11.70 -1.76
CA LEU A 201 -2.01 12.15 -3.14
C LEU A 201 -0.69 11.61 -3.69
N ARG A 202 0.36 11.60 -2.87
CA ARG A 202 1.67 11.04 -3.25
C ARG A 202 1.59 9.56 -3.61
N VAL A 203 0.92 8.75 -2.80
CA VAL A 203 0.78 7.31 -3.07
C VAL A 203 -0.12 7.08 -4.29
N PHE A 204 -1.17 7.89 -4.43
CA PHE A 204 -2.10 7.82 -5.55
C PHE A 204 -1.42 8.14 -6.88
N SER A 205 -0.73 9.27 -6.99
CA SER A 205 -0.06 9.70 -8.23
C SER A 205 1.02 8.71 -8.68
N ARG A 206 1.80 8.16 -7.72
CA ARG A 206 2.80 7.13 -8.00
C ARG A 206 2.18 5.85 -8.56
N ARG A 207 1.06 5.39 -8.00
CA ARG A 207 0.34 4.20 -8.49
C ARG A 207 -0.31 4.43 -9.85
N TRP A 208 -0.91 5.60 -10.06
CA TRP A 208 -1.47 6.01 -11.36
C TRP A 208 -0.39 5.97 -12.44
N ARG A 209 0.74 6.63 -12.20
CA ARG A 209 1.87 6.66 -13.13
C ARG A 209 2.41 5.27 -13.44
N GLU A 210 2.61 4.42 -12.42
CA GLU A 210 3.06 3.04 -12.62
C GLU A 210 2.05 2.21 -13.42
N HIS A 211 0.76 2.35 -13.14
CA HIS A 211 -0.28 1.63 -13.87
C HIS A 211 -0.27 1.99 -15.37
N LEU A 212 -0.07 3.26 -15.69
CA LEU A 212 0.13 3.68 -17.08
C LEU A 212 1.42 3.13 -17.68
N LEU A 213 2.50 3.01 -16.91
CA LEU A 213 3.76 2.39 -17.37
C LEU A 213 3.58 0.88 -17.65
N ILE A 214 2.80 0.17 -16.83
CA ILE A 214 2.35 -1.20 -17.10
C ILE A 214 1.52 -1.22 -18.39
N ALA A 215 0.53 -0.35 -18.51
CA ALA A 215 -0.32 -0.25 -19.69
C ALA A 215 0.46 0.09 -20.96
N MET A 216 1.57 0.83 -20.89
CA MET A 216 2.43 1.12 -22.05
C MET A 216 3.42 0.01 -22.38
N GLY A 217 3.57 -1.02 -21.53
CA GLY A 217 4.55 -2.09 -21.71
C GLY A 217 5.96 -1.73 -21.27
N SER A 218 6.09 -0.77 -20.36
CA SER A 218 7.36 -0.49 -19.69
C SER A 218 7.67 -1.53 -18.61
N VAL A 219 6.61 -2.16 -18.07
CA VAL A 219 6.69 -3.27 -17.11
C VAL A 219 6.32 -4.58 -17.81
N ARG A 220 7.33 -5.35 -18.19
CA ARG A 220 7.23 -6.67 -18.83
C ARG A 220 8.61 -7.32 -18.87
N ARG A 221 8.64 -8.63 -19.18
CA ARG A 221 9.87 -9.43 -19.31
C ARG A 221 10.95 -8.77 -20.17
N GLN A 222 10.59 -8.25 -21.34
CA GLN A 222 11.54 -7.67 -22.31
C GLN A 222 11.94 -6.21 -22.01
N SER A 223 11.51 -5.62 -20.88
CA SER A 223 11.77 -4.22 -20.55
C SER A 223 12.27 -4.09 -19.11
N SER A 224 11.35 -4.01 -18.16
CA SER A 224 11.66 -3.98 -16.73
C SER A 224 10.66 -4.87 -16.00
N PRO A 225 11.04 -6.09 -15.61
CA PRO A 225 10.16 -6.98 -14.88
C PRO A 225 9.75 -6.40 -13.51
N HIS A 226 8.57 -6.81 -13.05
CA HIS A 226 7.93 -6.49 -11.76
C HIS A 226 7.48 -5.03 -11.58
N CYS A 227 8.33 -4.07 -11.92
CA CYS A 227 8.02 -2.65 -11.86
C CYS A 227 8.89 -1.84 -12.83
N SER A 228 8.47 -0.62 -13.13
CA SER A 228 9.17 0.28 -14.05
C SER A 228 10.55 0.68 -13.53
N TYR A 229 11.46 0.91 -14.46
CA TYR A 229 12.81 1.41 -14.13
C TYR A 229 12.71 2.74 -13.37
N GLU A 230 11.81 3.62 -13.80
CA GLU A 230 11.55 4.92 -13.20
C GLU A 230 11.17 4.79 -11.71
N TRP A 231 10.31 3.82 -11.37
CA TRP A 231 9.94 3.57 -9.98
C TRP A 231 11.09 3.00 -9.15
N VAL A 232 11.84 2.03 -9.68
CA VAL A 232 12.98 1.43 -8.96
C VAL A 232 14.01 2.49 -8.57
N GLN A 233 14.35 3.40 -9.49
CA GLN A 233 15.29 4.48 -9.21
C GLN A 233 14.77 5.44 -8.14
N ARG A 234 13.49 5.81 -8.23
CA ARG A 234 12.86 6.67 -7.22
C ARG A 234 12.83 6.01 -5.83
N TRP A 235 12.51 4.72 -5.78
CA TRP A 235 12.50 3.95 -4.54
C TRP A 235 13.90 3.85 -3.92
N LEU A 236 14.93 3.62 -4.74
CA LEU A 236 16.33 3.62 -4.28
C LEU A 236 16.79 4.97 -3.75
N ALA A 237 16.48 6.05 -4.48
CA ALA A 237 16.77 7.41 -4.04
C ALA A 237 16.09 7.73 -2.70
N GLY A 238 14.83 7.33 -2.54
CA GLY A 238 14.08 7.49 -1.29
C GLY A 238 14.70 6.72 -0.12
N ARG A 239 15.15 5.47 -0.34
CA ARG A 239 15.85 4.69 0.69
C ARG A 239 17.19 5.32 1.07
N LYS A 240 17.97 5.76 0.07
CA LYS A 240 19.26 6.43 0.30
C LYS A 240 19.07 7.71 1.11
N HIS A 241 18.06 8.52 0.77
CA HIS A 241 17.73 9.73 1.52
C HIS A 241 17.26 9.41 2.94
N GLY A 242 16.37 8.42 3.12
CA GLY A 242 15.91 8.00 4.45
C GLY A 242 17.05 7.53 5.36
N ARG A 243 18.01 6.76 4.82
CA ARG A 243 19.20 6.33 5.58
C ARG A 243 20.10 7.49 5.98
N ARG A 244 20.27 8.51 5.13
CA ARG A 244 21.00 9.74 5.50
C ARG A 244 20.32 10.47 6.64
N LEU A 245 18.99 10.66 6.56
CA LEU A 245 18.23 11.28 7.63
C LEU A 245 18.35 10.51 8.95
N MET A 246 18.31 9.17 8.91
CA MET A 246 18.52 8.33 10.09
C MET A 246 19.94 8.43 10.66
N ALA A 247 20.96 8.59 9.81
CA ALA A 247 22.35 8.79 10.25
C ALA A 247 22.54 10.15 10.94
N GLU A 248 21.74 11.15 10.57
CA GLU A 248 21.73 12.50 11.15
C GLU A 248 20.76 12.64 12.33
N THR A 249 20.19 11.53 12.81
CA THR A 249 19.16 11.53 13.87
C THR A 249 19.58 10.59 15.00
N ASP A 250 19.50 11.08 16.22
CA ASP A 250 19.73 10.31 17.44
C ASP A 250 18.41 10.04 18.15
N VAL A 251 18.43 8.98 18.96
CA VAL A 251 17.36 8.60 19.88
C VAL A 251 17.94 8.69 21.29
N GLU A 252 17.30 9.50 22.12
CA GLU A 252 17.67 9.74 23.51
C GLU A 252 16.68 9.04 24.44
N ASP A 253 17.20 8.32 25.43
CA ASP A 253 16.40 7.79 26.53
C ASP A 253 16.07 8.94 27.49
N GLU A 254 14.78 9.22 27.69
CA GLU A 254 14.36 10.38 28.51
C GLU A 254 14.70 10.22 30.00
N GLU A 255 14.91 8.99 30.48
CA GLU A 255 15.23 8.72 31.87
C GLU A 255 16.73 8.73 32.13
N THR A 256 17.53 8.10 31.26
CA THR A 256 18.98 7.97 31.45
C THR A 256 19.80 9.06 30.75
N GLY A 257 19.22 9.74 29.75
CA GLY A 257 19.92 10.70 28.89
C GLY A 257 20.87 10.04 27.87
N GLU A 258 20.91 8.71 27.80
CA GLU A 258 21.74 7.98 26.85
C GLU A 258 21.29 8.24 25.41
N LYS A 259 22.24 8.53 24.52
CA LYS A 259 21.98 8.78 23.10
C LYS A 259 22.49 7.63 22.24
N PHE A 260 21.65 7.22 21.30
CA PHE A 260 21.95 6.18 20.33
C PHE A 260 21.66 6.69 18.92
N SER A 261 22.52 6.33 17.96
CA SER A 261 22.26 6.55 16.54
C SER A 261 20.97 5.83 16.11
N LEU A 262 20.03 6.56 15.50
CA LEU A 262 18.80 5.96 15.00
C LEU A 262 19.10 4.92 13.91
N LEU A 263 20.14 5.15 13.10
CA LEU A 263 20.53 4.23 12.04
C LEU A 263 20.98 2.88 12.60
N ASP A 264 21.77 2.87 13.67
CA ASP A 264 22.28 1.64 14.27
C ASP A 264 21.16 0.84 14.95
N LEU A 265 20.19 1.54 15.57
CA LEU A 265 18.98 0.93 16.10
C LEU A 265 18.11 0.30 14.98
N VAL A 266 17.99 0.98 13.84
CA VAL A 266 17.26 0.44 12.67
C VAL A 266 17.95 -0.80 12.12
N ASP A 267 19.27 -0.74 11.93
CA ASP A 267 20.07 -1.83 11.36
C ASP A 267 20.17 -3.03 12.32
N SER A 268 20.04 -2.83 13.64
CA SER A 268 19.95 -3.90 14.63
C SER A 268 18.54 -4.50 14.78
N SER A 269 17.52 -3.94 14.11
CA SER A 269 16.11 -4.37 14.23
C SER A 269 15.62 -5.24 13.07
N ILE A 270 14.35 -5.68 13.12
CA ILE A 270 13.66 -6.37 12.01
C ILE A 270 13.45 -5.51 10.75
N SER A 271 13.85 -4.24 10.82
CA SER A 271 13.91 -3.34 9.66
C SER A 271 15.03 -3.75 8.70
N ASP A 272 16.10 -4.35 9.23
CA ASP A 272 17.15 -4.97 8.45
C ASP A 272 16.66 -6.24 7.72
N ALA A 273 17.16 -6.44 6.51
CA ALA A 273 16.69 -7.48 5.60
C ALA A 273 17.13 -8.88 6.07
N GLU A 274 18.36 -9.01 6.57
CA GLU A 274 18.89 -10.27 7.06
C GLU A 274 18.17 -10.71 8.33
N LYS A 275 18.02 -9.81 9.32
CA LYS A 275 17.28 -10.10 10.56
C LYS A 275 15.84 -10.49 10.28
N ARG A 276 15.19 -9.82 9.32
CA ARG A 276 13.84 -10.16 8.86
C ARG A 276 13.79 -11.54 8.22
N ARG A 277 14.74 -11.88 7.35
CA ARG A 277 14.85 -13.20 6.73
C ARG A 277 15.02 -14.27 7.81
N SER A 278 15.95 -14.08 8.76
CA SER A 278 16.20 -15.03 9.84
C SER A 278 14.96 -15.28 10.70
N GLU A 279 14.22 -14.24 11.12
CA GLU A 279 12.97 -14.43 11.88
C GLU A 279 11.91 -15.18 11.06
N LEU A 280 11.77 -14.87 9.76
CA LEU A 280 10.84 -15.60 8.89
C LEU A 280 11.22 -17.07 8.77
N MET A 281 12.51 -17.38 8.62
CA MET A 281 13.02 -18.75 8.55
C MET A 281 12.79 -19.53 9.84
N THR A 282 13.04 -18.93 11.01
CA THR A 282 12.73 -19.53 12.32
C THR A 282 11.26 -19.93 12.41
N ARG A 283 10.37 -19.06 11.94
CA ARG A 283 8.92 -19.28 12.00
C ARG A 283 8.46 -20.35 11.03
N VAL A 284 8.97 -20.33 9.80
CA VAL A 284 8.70 -21.37 8.79
C VAL A 284 9.15 -22.73 9.29
N LYS A 285 10.37 -22.83 9.80
CA LYS A 285 10.92 -24.07 10.35
C LYS A 285 10.08 -24.58 11.52
N GLY A 286 9.68 -23.70 12.43
CA GLY A 286 8.79 -24.07 13.53
C GLY A 286 7.41 -24.57 13.10
N LEU A 287 6.86 -24.10 11.98
CA LEU A 287 5.62 -24.67 11.42
C LEU A 287 5.83 -26.08 10.90
N GLU A 288 6.95 -26.33 10.21
CA GLU A 288 7.30 -27.66 9.73
C GLU A 288 7.50 -28.64 10.89
N ASP A 289 8.24 -28.23 11.92
CA ASP A 289 8.48 -29.05 13.09
C ASP A 289 7.19 -29.31 13.90
N LEU A 290 6.25 -28.35 13.89
CA LEU A 290 4.92 -28.53 14.48
C LEU A 290 4.11 -29.59 13.72
N ALA A 291 4.08 -29.52 12.38
CA ALA A 291 3.38 -30.50 11.55
C ALA A 291 3.91 -31.92 11.76
N ARG A 292 5.24 -32.08 11.81
CA ARG A 292 5.89 -33.37 12.09
C ARG A 292 5.59 -33.86 13.51
N PHE A 293 5.66 -32.98 14.51
CA PHE A 293 5.42 -33.35 15.90
C PHE A 293 3.99 -33.83 16.14
N GLU A 294 2.98 -33.11 15.63
CA GLU A 294 1.58 -33.52 15.79
C GLU A 294 1.28 -34.86 15.08
N GLY A 295 1.97 -35.15 13.97
CA GLY A 295 1.86 -36.43 13.27
C GLY A 295 2.59 -37.62 13.90
N VAL A 296 3.44 -37.40 14.90
CA VAL A 296 3.94 -38.49 15.77
C VAL A 296 2.96 -38.76 16.92
N ALA A 297 2.16 -37.76 17.30
CA ALA A 297 1.18 -37.88 18.39
C ALA A 297 -0.18 -38.44 17.94
N GLN A 298 -0.51 -38.37 16.64
CA GLN A 298 -1.71 -38.91 16.02
C GLN A 298 -1.31 -39.94 14.96
N GLU A 299 -1.91 -41.14 14.93
CA GLU A 299 -1.55 -42.24 14.00
C GLU A 299 -1.66 -41.87 12.50
N GLN A 300 -2.25 -40.70 12.19
CA GLN A 300 -2.21 -40.02 10.90
C GLN A 300 -1.99 -38.52 11.17
N GLY A 301 -0.92 -37.94 10.61
CA GLY A 301 -0.47 -36.60 10.97
C GLY A 301 -0.89 -35.48 10.02
N TYR A 302 -0.14 -34.38 10.03
CA TYR A 302 -0.27 -33.30 9.06
C TYR A 302 0.58 -33.56 7.82
N VAL A 303 0.01 -33.29 6.65
CA VAL A 303 0.72 -33.29 5.37
C VAL A 303 0.95 -31.87 4.90
N GLY A 304 2.13 -31.62 4.32
CA GLY A 304 2.46 -30.35 3.68
C GLY A 304 2.04 -30.35 2.22
N LEU A 305 1.42 -29.27 1.76
CA LEU A 305 1.06 -29.01 0.37
C LEU A 305 1.67 -27.68 -0.06
N PHE A 306 2.57 -27.71 -1.04
CA PHE A 306 2.94 -26.52 -1.77
C PHE A 306 1.80 -26.11 -2.70
N PHE A 307 1.54 -24.82 -2.79
CA PHE A 307 0.59 -24.30 -3.76
C PHE A 307 1.18 -23.11 -4.50
N THR A 308 0.84 -23.02 -5.78
CA THR A 308 0.97 -21.82 -6.60
C THR A 308 -0.41 -21.49 -7.15
N MET A 309 -0.89 -20.30 -6.84
CA MET A 309 -2.16 -19.78 -7.31
C MET A 309 -1.89 -18.56 -8.21
N THR A 310 -2.14 -18.74 -9.50
CA THR A 310 -1.89 -17.73 -10.53
C THR A 310 -3.13 -16.86 -10.75
N ALA A 311 -2.92 -15.64 -11.22
CA ALA A 311 -4.02 -14.75 -11.55
C ALA A 311 -4.60 -15.14 -12.92
N PRO A 312 -5.94 -15.10 -13.11
CA PRO A 312 -6.52 -15.33 -14.43
C PRO A 312 -5.95 -14.37 -15.48
N SER A 313 -5.92 -14.81 -16.74
CA SER A 313 -5.32 -14.03 -17.85
C SER A 313 -5.84 -12.59 -17.94
N LYS A 314 -7.10 -12.32 -17.58
CA LYS A 314 -7.66 -10.95 -17.59
C LYS A 314 -6.94 -9.94 -16.69
N TYR A 315 -6.16 -10.40 -15.72
CA TYR A 315 -5.37 -9.54 -14.83
C TYR A 315 -3.96 -9.23 -15.37
N HIS A 316 -3.50 -9.96 -16.39
CA HIS A 316 -2.16 -9.79 -16.96
C HIS A 316 -2.18 -8.81 -18.13
N ALA A 317 -1.39 -7.73 -18.05
CA ALA A 317 -1.34 -6.69 -19.09
C ALA A 317 -0.55 -7.13 -20.34
N TRP A 318 0.41 -8.04 -20.15
CA TRP A 318 1.33 -8.52 -21.18
C TRP A 318 1.50 -10.03 -21.07
N LEU A 319 1.70 -10.68 -22.22
CA LEU A 319 2.10 -12.09 -22.28
C LEU A 319 3.61 -12.21 -22.12
N GLU A 320 4.09 -13.38 -21.70
CA GLU A 320 5.53 -13.68 -21.59
C GLU A 320 6.29 -13.44 -22.90
N THR A 321 5.63 -13.66 -24.04
CA THR A 321 6.17 -13.42 -25.39
C THR A 321 6.42 -11.93 -25.68
N GLY A 322 5.96 -11.02 -24.82
CA GLY A 322 6.05 -9.58 -25.00
C GLY A 322 4.90 -8.94 -25.77
N TYR A 323 3.93 -9.74 -26.23
CA TYR A 323 2.72 -9.23 -26.88
C TYR A 323 1.69 -8.76 -25.85
N ARG A 324 0.91 -7.74 -26.24
CA ARG A 324 -0.23 -7.24 -25.46
C ARG A 324 -1.25 -8.35 -25.27
N ASN A 325 -1.69 -8.55 -24.03
CA ASN A 325 -2.79 -9.45 -23.75
C ASN A 325 -4.14 -8.79 -24.08
N ARG A 326 -4.89 -9.37 -25.02
CA ARG A 326 -6.21 -8.87 -25.45
C ARG A 326 -7.30 -9.05 -24.39
N ARG A 327 -7.10 -9.93 -23.41
CA ARG A 327 -8.06 -10.19 -22.33
C ARG A 327 -7.88 -9.25 -21.14
N TYR A 328 -6.81 -8.45 -21.13
CA TYR A 328 -6.51 -7.57 -20.01
C TYR A 328 -7.64 -6.60 -19.74
N ASN A 329 -8.15 -6.59 -18.50
CA ASN A 329 -9.28 -5.76 -18.08
C ASN A 329 -8.84 -4.42 -17.46
N GLY A 330 -7.55 -4.09 -17.52
CA GLY A 330 -7.02 -2.87 -16.91
C GLY A 330 -6.79 -2.97 -15.41
N ALA A 331 -6.79 -4.15 -14.78
CA ALA A 331 -6.56 -4.32 -13.34
C ALA A 331 -5.13 -3.99 -12.90
N SER A 332 -5.00 -3.17 -11.85
CA SER A 332 -3.70 -2.92 -11.23
C SER A 332 -3.22 -4.09 -10.37
N PRO A 333 -1.92 -4.21 -10.05
CA PRO A 333 -1.42 -5.19 -9.09
C PRO A 333 -2.13 -5.16 -7.73
N LYS A 334 -2.58 -3.98 -7.29
CA LYS A 334 -3.39 -3.86 -6.05
C LYS A 334 -4.78 -4.47 -6.22
N ASP A 335 -5.42 -4.31 -7.38
CA ASP A 335 -6.71 -4.93 -7.67
C ASP A 335 -6.59 -6.45 -7.70
N THR A 336 -5.54 -6.98 -8.32
CA THR A 336 -5.26 -8.43 -8.33
C THR A 336 -4.97 -8.97 -6.92
N GLN A 337 -4.23 -8.23 -6.09
CA GLN A 337 -4.03 -8.63 -4.69
C GLN A 337 -5.35 -8.62 -3.89
N ASN A 338 -6.25 -7.67 -4.16
CA ASN A 338 -7.58 -7.63 -3.57
C ASN A 338 -8.45 -8.81 -4.03
N TYR A 339 -8.33 -9.23 -5.30
CA TYR A 339 -8.97 -10.43 -5.82
C TYR A 339 -8.56 -11.67 -5.00
N PHE A 340 -7.26 -11.93 -4.83
CA PHE A 340 -6.82 -13.07 -4.02
C PHE A 340 -7.22 -12.97 -2.54
N SER A 341 -7.19 -11.77 -1.97
CA SER A 341 -7.66 -11.56 -0.59
C SER A 341 -9.15 -11.88 -0.44
N GLY A 342 -9.97 -11.52 -1.44
CA GLY A 342 -11.38 -11.87 -1.53
C GLY A 342 -11.59 -13.38 -1.68
N LEU A 343 -10.81 -14.02 -2.55
CA LEU A 343 -10.85 -15.46 -2.78
C LEU A 343 -10.49 -16.24 -1.51
N TRP A 344 -9.39 -15.87 -0.85
CA TRP A 344 -8.94 -16.51 0.38
C TRP A 344 -9.92 -16.34 1.54
N ARG A 345 -10.61 -15.21 1.62
CA ARG A 345 -11.71 -15.02 2.58
C ARG A 345 -12.84 -16.02 2.36
N GLN A 346 -13.17 -16.33 1.10
CA GLN A 346 -14.19 -17.32 0.76
C GLN A 346 -13.71 -18.75 1.04
N ILE A 347 -12.48 -19.09 0.66
CA ILE A 347 -11.82 -20.35 0.99
C ILE A 347 -11.85 -20.57 2.51
N SER A 348 -11.37 -19.60 3.28
CA SER A 348 -11.31 -19.67 4.75
C SER A 348 -12.69 -19.87 5.38
N ALA A 349 -13.74 -19.24 4.84
CA ALA A 349 -15.11 -19.42 5.32
C ALA A 349 -15.63 -20.85 5.03
N THR A 350 -15.30 -21.41 3.87
CA THR A 350 -15.69 -22.79 3.52
C THR A 350 -14.93 -23.82 4.35
N LEU A 351 -13.62 -23.65 4.53
CA LEU A 351 -12.81 -24.50 5.41
C LEU A 351 -13.36 -24.51 6.83
N ARG A 352 -13.67 -23.34 7.40
CA ARG A 352 -14.28 -23.23 8.74
C ARG A 352 -15.61 -23.97 8.84
N ARG A 353 -16.51 -23.80 7.87
CA ARG A 353 -17.81 -24.50 7.85
C ARG A 353 -17.67 -26.02 7.78
N ARG A 354 -16.60 -26.51 7.15
CA ARG A 354 -16.28 -27.93 7.03
C ARG A 354 -15.39 -28.46 8.16
N GLY A 355 -15.02 -27.63 9.14
CA GLY A 355 -14.13 -28.04 10.23
C GLY A 355 -12.67 -28.30 9.80
N ILE A 356 -12.24 -27.84 8.62
CA ILE A 356 -10.90 -28.11 8.09
C ILE A 356 -9.94 -27.01 8.55
N GLY A 357 -9.01 -27.37 9.45
CA GLY A 357 -7.93 -26.50 9.91
C GLY A 357 -6.73 -26.49 8.95
N VAL A 358 -6.22 -25.31 8.60
CA VAL A 358 -4.99 -25.15 7.81
C VAL A 358 -4.06 -24.10 8.41
N PHE A 359 -2.77 -24.43 8.51
CA PHE A 359 -1.74 -23.47 8.94
C PHE A 359 -0.59 -23.48 7.94
N GLY A 360 0.20 -22.41 7.89
CA GLY A 360 1.23 -22.29 6.85
C GLY A 360 1.69 -20.87 6.59
N LEU A 361 2.24 -20.67 5.39
CA LEU A 361 2.74 -19.38 4.92
C LEU A 361 2.33 -19.19 3.46
N ARG A 362 1.82 -18.00 3.14
CA ARG A 362 1.69 -17.51 1.77
C ARG A 362 2.65 -16.35 1.49
N SER A 363 3.25 -16.38 0.31
CA SER A 363 4.06 -15.35 -0.33
C SER A 363 3.26 -14.74 -1.48
N ALA A 364 3.28 -13.42 -1.64
CA ALA A 364 2.78 -12.72 -2.83
C ALA A 364 3.96 -12.13 -3.60
N GLU A 365 4.07 -12.51 -4.87
CA GLU A 365 5.23 -12.23 -5.71
C GLU A 365 4.78 -11.62 -7.03
N PRO A 366 5.51 -10.62 -7.57
CA PRO A 366 5.21 -10.09 -8.88
C PRO A 366 5.64 -11.06 -9.97
N HIS A 367 4.75 -11.33 -10.92
CA HIS A 367 5.10 -11.91 -12.21
C HIS A 367 5.82 -10.89 -13.09
N HIS A 368 6.29 -11.28 -14.28
CA HIS A 368 7.07 -10.43 -15.19
C HIS A 368 6.41 -9.10 -15.58
N ASP A 369 5.08 -9.01 -15.56
CA ASP A 369 4.30 -7.79 -15.86
C ASP A 369 3.81 -7.05 -14.61
N GLY A 370 4.26 -7.47 -13.42
CA GLY A 370 3.90 -6.89 -12.13
C GLY A 370 2.61 -7.46 -11.53
N THR A 371 1.93 -8.39 -12.21
CA THR A 371 0.74 -9.05 -11.69
C THR A 371 1.11 -9.95 -10.51
N PRO A 372 0.51 -9.80 -9.32
CA PRO A 372 0.77 -10.68 -8.19
C PRO A 372 0.37 -12.12 -8.51
N HIS A 373 1.16 -13.10 -8.07
CA HIS A 373 0.77 -14.50 -7.86
C HIS A 373 0.99 -14.88 -6.40
N TRP A 374 0.29 -15.91 -5.91
CA TRP A 374 0.48 -16.43 -4.56
C TRP A 374 1.20 -17.78 -4.60
N HIS A 375 2.28 -17.88 -3.83
CA HIS A 375 2.99 -19.13 -3.59
C HIS A 375 2.93 -19.45 -2.10
N GLY A 376 3.07 -20.70 -1.70
CA GLY A 376 3.15 -20.99 -0.28
C GLY A 376 3.17 -22.47 0.05
N VAL A 377 3.13 -22.72 1.35
CA VAL A 377 2.96 -24.05 1.93
C VAL A 377 1.81 -24.01 2.93
N LEU A 378 0.94 -25.01 2.85
CA LEU A 378 -0.15 -25.25 3.79
C LEU A 378 0.04 -26.63 4.41
N TYR A 379 -0.19 -26.73 5.70
CA TYR A 379 -0.29 -27.97 6.44
C TYR A 379 -1.74 -28.21 6.81
N VAL A 380 -2.19 -29.44 6.58
CA VAL A 380 -3.54 -29.90 6.86
C VAL A 380 -3.47 -31.33 7.36
N HIS A 381 -4.40 -31.73 8.22
CA HIS A 381 -4.51 -33.12 8.65
C HIS A 381 -4.73 -34.03 7.43
N GLN A 382 -4.07 -35.19 7.39
CA GLN A 382 -4.00 -36.07 6.22
C GLN A 382 -5.39 -36.44 5.66
N GLU A 383 -6.38 -36.65 6.54
CA GLU A 383 -7.76 -36.98 6.16
C GLU A 383 -8.44 -35.91 5.29
N TYR A 384 -8.05 -34.63 5.45
CA TYR A 384 -8.64 -33.50 4.72
C TYR A 384 -7.79 -33.04 3.54
N ALA A 385 -6.66 -33.70 3.24
CA ALA A 385 -5.74 -33.26 2.20
C ALA A 385 -6.43 -33.18 0.81
N VAL A 386 -7.24 -34.18 0.47
CA VAL A 386 -8.01 -34.21 -0.79
C VAL A 386 -9.08 -33.12 -0.78
N ALA A 387 -9.86 -33.02 0.30
CA ALA A 387 -10.91 -32.01 0.42
C ALA A 387 -10.36 -30.57 0.33
N LEU A 388 -9.19 -30.30 0.90
CA LEU A 388 -8.52 -29.01 0.78
C LEU A 388 -8.14 -28.72 -0.67
N GLN A 389 -7.56 -29.68 -1.38
CA GLN A 389 -7.20 -29.53 -2.80
C GLN A 389 -8.43 -29.20 -3.65
N GLU A 390 -9.53 -29.95 -3.50
CA GLU A 390 -10.78 -29.71 -4.22
C GLU A 390 -11.36 -28.31 -3.95
N ILE A 391 -11.33 -27.87 -2.69
CA ILE A 391 -11.81 -26.53 -2.31
C ILE A 391 -10.95 -25.45 -2.96
N LEU A 392 -9.63 -25.57 -2.88
CA LEU A 392 -8.71 -24.61 -3.49
C LEU A 392 -8.90 -24.57 -5.01
N GLU A 393 -9.03 -25.74 -5.66
CA GLU A 393 -9.19 -25.85 -7.10
C GLU A 393 -10.52 -25.26 -7.59
N TYR A 394 -11.62 -25.52 -6.87
CA TYR A 394 -12.91 -24.91 -7.14
C TYR A 394 -12.83 -23.37 -7.12
N TYR A 395 -12.25 -22.80 -6.06
CA TYR A 395 -12.16 -21.34 -5.93
C TYR A 395 -11.22 -20.73 -6.97
N ALA A 396 -10.06 -21.35 -7.22
CA ALA A 396 -9.08 -20.85 -8.19
C ALA A 396 -9.65 -20.77 -9.61
N ASN A 397 -10.55 -21.70 -9.99
CA ASN A 397 -11.10 -21.79 -11.34
C ASN A 397 -12.52 -21.20 -11.49
N ARG A 398 -13.17 -20.79 -10.39
CA ARG A 398 -14.57 -20.33 -10.40
C ARG A 398 -14.87 -19.21 -11.40
N ASP A 399 -14.00 -18.21 -11.51
CA ASP A 399 -14.20 -17.09 -12.44
C ASP A 399 -14.23 -17.55 -13.90
N ASP A 400 -13.38 -18.53 -14.22
CA ASP A 400 -13.27 -19.12 -15.55
C ASP A 400 -14.45 -20.05 -15.89
N ASP A 401 -15.08 -20.63 -14.86
CA ASP A 401 -16.28 -21.48 -14.97
C ASP A 401 -17.55 -20.63 -15.08
N ALA A 402 -17.64 -19.51 -14.35
CA ALA A 402 -18.75 -18.56 -14.42
C ALA A 402 -18.84 -17.85 -15.78
N GLU A 403 -17.70 -17.60 -16.42
CA GLU A 403 -17.65 -17.10 -17.80
C GLU A 403 -18.13 -18.15 -18.84
N LYS A 404 -18.48 -19.38 -18.42
CA LYS A 404 -18.77 -20.52 -19.30
C LYS A 404 -19.98 -21.35 -18.90
N VAL A 405 -21.17 -20.84 -19.18
CA VAL A 405 -22.33 -21.69 -19.50
C VAL A 405 -22.22 -22.29 -20.92
N THR A 406 -21.33 -21.80 -21.80
CA THR A 406 -21.47 -22.06 -23.24
C THR A 406 -20.41 -22.92 -23.95
N ILE A 407 -19.17 -23.13 -23.46
CA ILE A 407 -18.20 -24.01 -24.18
C ILE A 407 -17.22 -24.72 -23.24
N ARG A 408 -17.43 -26.02 -23.01
CA ARG A 408 -16.45 -26.95 -22.42
C ARG A 408 -15.31 -27.18 -23.41
N LYS A 409 -14.11 -26.67 -23.13
CA LYS A 409 -12.88 -27.05 -23.84
C LYS A 409 -12.00 -27.87 -22.90
N ALA A 410 -11.75 -29.12 -23.26
CA ALA A 410 -10.71 -29.95 -22.67
C ALA A 410 -9.33 -29.31 -22.91
N GLY A 411 -8.44 -29.37 -21.90
CA GLY A 411 -7.06 -28.84 -21.99
C GLY A 411 -6.80 -27.48 -21.33
N ARG A 412 -7.70 -26.98 -20.45
CA ARG A 412 -7.44 -25.74 -19.69
C ARG A 412 -6.47 -26.03 -18.55
N LYS A 413 -5.38 -25.25 -18.45
CA LYS A 413 -4.50 -25.28 -17.28
C LYS A 413 -5.23 -24.63 -16.10
N SER A 414 -5.29 -25.33 -14.97
CA SER A 414 -5.83 -24.81 -13.71
C SER A 414 -5.04 -23.57 -13.28
N HIS A 415 -5.71 -22.59 -12.66
CA HIS A 415 -5.02 -21.45 -12.00
C HIS A 415 -4.34 -21.85 -10.69
N LEU A 416 -4.40 -23.13 -10.34
CA LEU A 416 -3.83 -23.69 -9.15
C LEU A 416 -2.92 -24.86 -9.53
N GLU A 417 -1.72 -24.82 -8.99
CA GLU A 417 -0.80 -25.95 -8.96
C GLU A 417 -0.60 -26.34 -7.49
N ILE A 418 -0.86 -27.60 -7.15
CA ILE A 418 -0.57 -28.16 -5.83
C ILE A 418 0.41 -29.32 -5.97
N LYS A 419 1.40 -29.34 -5.09
CA LYS A 419 2.36 -30.45 -4.97
C LYS A 419 2.50 -30.87 -3.51
N PRO A 420 2.47 -32.17 -3.18
CA PRO A 420 2.80 -32.62 -1.84
C PRO A 420 4.25 -32.25 -1.50
N VAL A 421 4.51 -31.93 -0.24
CA VAL A 421 5.86 -31.83 0.29
C VAL A 421 6.37 -33.26 0.46
N LEU A 422 7.42 -33.61 -0.27
CA LEU A 422 8.05 -34.92 -0.18
C LEU A 422 9.42 -34.75 0.48
N ASP A 423 9.69 -35.50 1.55
CA ASP A 423 10.91 -35.36 2.37
C ASP A 423 12.20 -35.62 1.56
N ASP A 424 12.13 -36.44 0.52
CA ASP A 424 13.23 -36.78 -0.39
C ASP A 424 13.56 -35.67 -1.41
N LEU A 425 12.58 -34.81 -1.74
CA LEU A 425 12.76 -33.66 -2.65
C LEU A 425 13.17 -32.37 -1.93
N GLY A 426 13.32 -32.43 -0.60
CA GLY A 426 13.74 -31.32 0.25
C GLY A 426 12.61 -30.76 1.12
N SER A 427 12.99 -30.15 2.25
CA SER A 427 12.03 -29.67 3.24
C SER A 427 11.14 -28.54 2.72
N ALA A 428 9.93 -28.44 3.28
CA ALA A 428 9.02 -27.29 3.08
C ALA A 428 9.74 -25.95 3.31
N THR A 429 10.59 -25.92 4.33
CA THR A 429 11.45 -24.78 4.65
C THR A 429 12.42 -24.45 3.53
N ALA A 430 13.08 -25.44 2.91
CA ALA A 430 14.05 -25.22 1.85
C ALA A 430 13.39 -24.63 0.58
N TYR A 431 12.20 -25.13 0.21
CA TYR A 431 11.47 -24.61 -0.93
C TYR A 431 11.04 -23.14 -0.73
N ILE A 432 10.45 -22.82 0.43
CA ILE A 432 9.97 -21.46 0.68
C ILE A 432 11.12 -20.49 1.00
N ALA A 433 12.28 -20.97 1.43
CA ALA A 433 13.50 -20.17 1.59
C ALA A 433 13.90 -19.50 0.27
N LYS A 434 13.72 -20.19 -0.87
CA LYS A 434 13.93 -19.61 -2.21
C LYS A 434 13.05 -18.37 -2.39
N HIS A 435 11.74 -18.51 -2.14
CA HIS A 435 10.78 -17.41 -2.26
C HIS A 435 11.07 -16.26 -1.28
N ILE A 436 11.48 -16.56 -0.05
CA ILE A 436 11.87 -15.55 0.95
C ILE A 436 13.12 -14.80 0.50
N GLY A 437 14.19 -15.50 0.14
CA GLY A 437 15.45 -14.91 -0.32
C GLY A 437 15.28 -14.10 -1.60
N MET A 438 14.52 -14.61 -2.58
CA MET A 438 14.26 -13.95 -3.86
C MET A 438 13.47 -12.64 -3.74
N ASN A 439 12.83 -12.37 -2.59
CA ASN A 439 11.94 -11.23 -2.40
C ASN A 439 12.41 -10.24 -1.31
N ILE A 440 13.37 -10.61 -0.46
CA ILE A 440 13.87 -9.78 0.64
C ILE A 440 15.25 -9.18 0.33
N ASP A 441 16.27 -10.01 0.17
CA ASP A 441 17.68 -9.58 0.11
C ASP A 441 18.46 -10.16 -1.08
N GLY A 442 17.91 -11.17 -1.76
CA GLY A 442 18.59 -11.88 -2.84
C GLY A 442 19.80 -12.69 -2.39
N CYS A 443 19.79 -13.16 -1.12
CA CYS A 443 20.92 -13.83 -0.46
C CYS A 443 21.43 -15.12 -1.14
N ALA A 444 20.72 -15.65 -2.13
CA ALA A 444 21.27 -16.69 -3.01
C ALA A 444 22.29 -16.05 -3.98
N SER A 445 23.56 -16.07 -3.59
CA SER A 445 24.68 -15.56 -4.38
C SER A 445 24.76 -16.21 -5.77
N GLY A 446 24.92 -15.40 -6.81
CA GLY A 446 25.24 -15.84 -8.18
C GLY A 446 24.09 -16.37 -9.05
N GLY A 447 22.87 -16.51 -8.52
CA GLY A 447 21.73 -17.02 -9.30
C GLY A 447 21.14 -16.00 -10.28
N ILE A 448 20.61 -16.49 -11.40
CA ILE A 448 19.77 -15.74 -12.35
C ILE A 448 18.32 -16.21 -12.18
N ASN A 449 17.36 -15.29 -12.13
CA ASN A 449 15.96 -15.64 -12.20
C ASN A 449 15.57 -15.89 -13.67
N HIS A 450 15.12 -17.11 -13.99
CA HIS A 450 14.72 -17.50 -15.35
C HIS A 450 13.51 -16.73 -15.90
N GLU A 451 12.64 -16.22 -15.04
CA GLU A 451 11.47 -15.44 -15.43
C GLU A 451 11.86 -14.02 -15.87
N THR A 452 12.78 -13.38 -15.12
CA THR A 452 13.16 -11.98 -15.33
C THR A 452 14.44 -11.81 -16.15
N GLY A 453 15.31 -12.82 -16.18
CA GLY A 453 16.67 -12.75 -16.72
C GLY A 453 17.66 -11.95 -15.85
N HIS A 454 17.23 -11.42 -14.70
CA HIS A 454 18.06 -10.63 -13.79
C HIS A 454 18.71 -11.49 -12.71
N THR A 455 19.77 -10.98 -12.09
CA THR A 455 20.33 -11.59 -10.87
C THR A 455 19.29 -11.63 -9.74
N LEU A 456 19.41 -12.58 -8.81
CA LEU A 456 18.47 -12.70 -7.69
C LEU A 456 18.44 -11.45 -6.80
N VAL A 457 19.57 -10.76 -6.62
CA VAL A 457 19.66 -9.48 -5.89
C VAL A 457 18.85 -8.38 -6.57
N VAL A 458 18.99 -8.23 -7.89
CA VAL A 458 18.22 -7.23 -8.65
C VAL A 458 16.74 -7.58 -8.63
N THR A 459 16.40 -8.87 -8.74
CA THR A 459 15.02 -9.36 -8.68
C THR A 459 14.38 -9.05 -7.32
N ALA A 460 15.06 -9.34 -6.21
CA ALA A 460 14.57 -9.05 -4.86
C ALA A 460 14.33 -7.56 -4.63
N ARG A 461 15.24 -6.73 -5.14
CA ARG A 461 15.11 -5.27 -5.13
C ARG A 461 13.86 -4.80 -5.87
N HIS A 462 13.62 -5.34 -7.08
CA HIS A 462 12.45 -4.99 -7.88
C HIS A 462 11.16 -5.47 -7.22
N ALA A 463 11.16 -6.68 -6.63
CA ALA A 463 10.01 -7.19 -5.88
C ALA A 463 9.70 -6.34 -4.64
N SER A 464 10.72 -5.91 -3.89
CA SER A 464 10.57 -5.00 -2.75
C SER A 464 10.04 -3.62 -3.17
N ALA A 465 10.53 -3.07 -4.29
CA ALA A 465 10.03 -1.80 -4.84
C ALA A 465 8.56 -1.93 -5.27
N TRP A 466 8.21 -3.01 -5.97
CA TRP A 466 6.84 -3.33 -6.36
C TRP A 466 5.90 -3.44 -5.15
N ALA A 467 6.27 -4.23 -4.14
CA ALA A 467 5.48 -4.44 -2.94
C ALA A 467 5.25 -3.12 -2.19
N SER A 468 6.29 -2.29 -2.10
CA SER A 468 6.25 -0.97 -1.46
C SER A 468 5.26 -0.02 -2.16
N LEU A 469 5.25 0.01 -3.50
CA LEU A 469 4.36 0.87 -4.27
C LEU A 469 2.89 0.47 -4.13
N TRP A 470 2.63 -0.81 -4.34
CA TRP A 470 1.27 -1.34 -4.36
C TRP A 470 0.71 -1.59 -2.95
N GLY A 471 1.55 -1.51 -1.92
CA GLY A 471 1.17 -1.76 -0.53
C GLY A 471 0.85 -3.22 -0.28
N ILE A 472 1.60 -4.13 -0.91
CA ILE A 472 1.36 -5.57 -0.88
C ILE A 472 2.21 -6.19 0.22
N LYS A 473 1.55 -6.84 1.19
CA LYS A 473 2.24 -7.67 2.17
C LYS A 473 2.71 -8.95 1.48
N GLN A 474 4.01 -9.08 1.25
CA GLN A 474 4.61 -10.24 0.58
C GLN A 474 4.38 -11.52 1.40
N PHE A 475 4.80 -11.57 2.66
CA PHE A 475 4.69 -12.78 3.50
C PHE A 475 3.56 -12.69 4.52
N GLN A 476 2.69 -13.70 4.57
CA GLN A 476 1.62 -13.81 5.56
C GLN A 476 1.45 -15.24 6.05
N PHE A 477 1.62 -15.41 7.35
CA PHE A 477 1.36 -16.67 8.03
C PHE A 477 -0.15 -16.90 8.17
N ILE A 478 -0.54 -18.16 8.06
CA ILE A 478 -1.92 -18.67 8.14
C ILE A 478 -1.97 -19.60 9.34
N GLY A 479 -3.00 -19.49 10.19
CA GLY A 479 -3.22 -20.40 11.33
C GLY A 479 -2.09 -20.47 12.36
N SER A 480 -1.26 -19.43 12.49
CA SER A 480 -0.04 -19.42 13.32
C SER A 480 -0.12 -18.44 14.50
N ALA A 481 0.67 -18.69 15.55
CA ALA A 481 0.73 -17.87 16.75
C ALA A 481 1.18 -16.41 16.46
N PRO A 482 0.78 -15.44 17.32
CA PRO A 482 1.08 -14.03 17.10
C PRO A 482 2.58 -13.72 17.21
N VAL A 483 3.19 -13.26 16.11
CA VAL A 483 4.61 -12.82 16.11
C VAL A 483 4.84 -11.56 16.95
N SER A 484 3.81 -10.74 17.17
CA SER A 484 3.95 -9.55 18.01
C SER A 484 4.20 -9.91 19.48
N VAL A 485 3.49 -10.92 20.01
CA VAL A 485 3.71 -11.40 21.39
C VAL A 485 5.10 -12.01 21.51
N TRP A 486 5.49 -12.85 20.55
CA TRP A 486 6.85 -13.39 20.42
C TRP A 486 7.94 -12.30 20.51
N ARG A 487 7.77 -11.21 19.75
CA ARG A 487 8.72 -10.09 19.76
C ARG A 487 8.74 -9.34 21.09
N GLU A 488 7.60 -9.18 21.76
CA GLU A 488 7.56 -8.53 23.07
C GLU A 488 8.17 -9.41 24.16
N LEU A 489 7.97 -10.72 24.13
CA LEU A 489 8.65 -11.65 25.04
C LEU A 489 10.16 -11.56 24.91
N ARG A 490 10.70 -11.55 23.69
CA ARG A 490 12.15 -11.40 23.45
C ARG A 490 12.73 -10.03 23.84
N ARG A 491 11.88 -9.02 24.06
CA ARG A 491 12.31 -7.72 24.61
C ARG A 491 12.41 -7.77 26.14
N PHE A 492 11.64 -8.64 26.77
CA PHE A 492 11.60 -8.79 28.22
C PHE A 492 12.81 -9.60 28.70
N ASN A 493 14.00 -9.01 28.74
CA ASN A 493 15.25 -9.75 29.02
C ASN A 493 15.43 -10.19 30.49
N ASN A 494 14.48 -10.94 31.08
CA ASN A 494 14.57 -11.44 32.45
C ASN A 494 13.70 -12.70 32.68
N GLN A 495 14.26 -13.89 32.42
CA GLN A 495 13.58 -15.17 32.59
C GLN A 495 13.09 -15.42 34.02
N ALA A 496 13.92 -15.13 35.04
CA ALA A 496 13.56 -15.35 36.43
C ALA A 496 12.36 -14.51 36.86
N HIS A 497 12.21 -13.30 36.31
CA HIS A 497 11.02 -12.49 36.54
C HIS A 497 9.80 -13.09 35.82
N ALA A 498 9.94 -13.55 34.58
CA ALA A 498 8.85 -14.21 33.85
C ALA A 498 8.30 -15.42 34.63
N ASP A 499 9.20 -16.28 35.14
CA ASP A 499 8.86 -17.47 35.93
C ASP A 499 8.11 -17.12 37.23
N ARG A 500 8.49 -16.00 37.89
CA ARG A 500 7.81 -15.52 39.12
C ARG A 500 6.41 -14.95 38.87
N ILE A 501 6.16 -14.35 37.70
CA ILE A 501 4.85 -13.79 37.37
C ILE A 501 3.84 -14.91 37.12
N SER A 502 4.22 -15.90 36.31
CA SER A 502 3.40 -17.08 36.02
C SER A 502 4.23 -18.16 35.34
N PRO A 503 4.04 -19.45 35.67
CA PRO A 503 4.70 -20.56 34.95
C PRO A 503 4.47 -20.51 33.44
N ALA A 504 3.24 -20.21 33.00
CA ALA A 504 2.90 -20.14 31.58
C ALA A 504 3.65 -19.01 30.85
N LEU A 505 3.81 -17.85 31.50
CA LEU A 505 4.62 -16.76 30.96
C LEU A 505 6.09 -17.15 30.89
N GLY A 506 6.62 -17.80 31.93
CA GLY A 506 7.98 -18.30 32.00
C GLY A 506 8.32 -19.24 30.83
N GLU A 507 7.47 -20.23 30.57
CA GLU A 507 7.65 -21.17 29.46
C GLU A 507 7.57 -20.50 28.09
N LEU A 508 6.58 -19.62 27.89
CA LEU A 508 6.43 -18.86 26.64
C LEU A 508 7.63 -17.94 26.39
N HIS A 509 8.13 -17.27 27.43
CA HIS A 509 9.32 -16.42 27.37
C HIS A 509 10.57 -17.23 27.00
N ARG A 510 10.75 -18.41 27.61
CA ARG A 510 11.88 -19.30 27.33
C ARG A 510 11.89 -19.76 25.88
N ALA A 511 10.76 -20.31 25.41
CA ALA A 511 10.60 -20.73 24.02
C ALA A 511 10.85 -19.58 23.03
N ALA A 512 10.36 -18.37 23.34
CA ALA A 512 10.58 -17.18 22.53
C ALA A 512 12.06 -16.75 22.48
N SER A 513 12.75 -16.79 23.62
CA SER A 513 14.15 -16.40 23.75
C SER A 513 15.08 -17.35 22.99
N GLU A 514 14.84 -18.66 23.10
CA GLU A 514 15.63 -19.71 22.45
C GLU A 514 15.37 -19.82 20.94
N GLY A 515 14.31 -19.20 20.43
CA GLY A 515 13.96 -19.31 19.02
C GLY A 515 13.13 -20.55 18.68
N ASP A 516 12.55 -21.23 19.67
CA ASP A 516 11.66 -22.37 19.46
C ASP A 516 10.22 -21.94 19.14
N TRP A 517 9.99 -21.64 17.86
CA TRP A 517 8.67 -21.24 17.36
C TRP A 517 7.61 -22.34 17.48
N LYS A 518 8.01 -23.62 17.38
CA LYS A 518 7.10 -24.76 17.53
C LYS A 518 6.54 -24.79 18.94
N THR A 519 7.41 -24.82 19.95
CA THR A 519 7.01 -24.89 21.35
C THR A 519 6.22 -23.64 21.75
N TYR A 520 6.65 -22.45 21.32
CA TYR A 520 5.88 -21.22 21.51
C TYR A 520 4.47 -21.30 20.92
N THR A 521 4.31 -21.85 19.71
CA THR A 521 2.99 -22.00 19.08
C THR A 521 2.11 -22.96 19.88
N ARG A 522 2.66 -24.09 20.37
CA ARG A 522 1.93 -25.03 21.23
C ARG A 522 1.50 -24.40 22.54
N LEU A 523 2.42 -23.71 23.21
CA LEU A 523 2.14 -23.03 24.49
C LEU A 523 1.12 -21.89 24.36
N GLN A 524 0.97 -21.29 23.18
CA GLN A 524 -0.10 -20.32 22.91
C GLN A 524 -1.48 -20.95 22.71
N GLY A 525 -1.60 -22.28 22.77
CA GLY A 525 -2.84 -23.04 22.53
C GLY A 525 -2.82 -23.89 21.26
N GLY A 526 -1.68 -23.98 20.56
CA GLY A 526 -1.52 -24.80 19.35
C GLY A 526 -1.96 -24.11 18.05
N PRO A 527 -1.89 -24.83 16.91
CA PRO A 527 -2.44 -24.34 15.65
C PRO A 527 -3.96 -24.15 15.78
N PHE A 528 -4.51 -23.18 15.04
CA PHE A 528 -5.96 -22.87 15.00
C PHE A 528 -6.60 -22.31 16.26
N VAL A 529 -5.85 -22.15 17.36
CA VAL A 529 -6.37 -21.52 18.58
C VAL A 529 -7.09 -20.22 18.25
N ALA A 530 -8.32 -20.09 18.77
CA ALA A 530 -9.07 -18.87 18.54
C ALA A 530 -8.35 -17.72 19.23
N ARG A 531 -8.48 -16.51 18.68
CA ARG A 531 -7.82 -15.34 19.27
C ARG A 531 -8.24 -15.17 20.74
N SER A 532 -9.51 -15.44 21.07
CA SER A 532 -10.11 -15.47 22.43
C SER A 532 -9.28 -16.27 23.43
N ASP A 533 -8.69 -17.37 22.96
CA ASP A 533 -8.19 -18.44 23.82
C ASP A 533 -6.66 -18.49 23.83
N LEU A 534 -6.00 -17.49 23.21
CA LEU A 534 -4.54 -17.33 23.30
C LEU A 534 -4.12 -17.08 24.75
N VAL A 535 -3.10 -17.81 25.20
CA VAL A 535 -2.53 -17.66 26.55
C VAL A 535 -1.97 -16.26 26.78
N LEU A 536 -1.28 -15.68 25.78
CA LEU A 536 -0.77 -14.32 25.83
C LEU A 536 -1.21 -13.47 24.64
N ARG A 537 -1.53 -12.21 24.92
CA ARG A 537 -1.86 -11.20 23.92
C ARG A 537 -1.07 -9.91 24.14
N THR A 538 -0.94 -9.13 23.07
CA THR A 538 -0.34 -7.79 23.17
C THR A 538 -1.23 -6.85 23.96
N TRP A 539 -0.64 -6.21 24.97
CA TRP A 539 -1.26 -5.15 25.75
C TRP A 539 -0.96 -3.80 25.10
N TYR A 540 -2.01 -3.03 24.86
CA TYR A 540 -1.92 -1.69 24.28
C TYR A 540 -2.27 -0.65 25.33
N GLN A 541 -1.49 0.40 25.39
CA GLN A 541 -1.76 1.59 26.19
C GLN A 541 -2.13 2.74 25.25
N ARG A 542 -3.19 3.47 25.59
CA ARG A 542 -3.60 4.69 24.89
C ARG A 542 -2.69 5.84 25.35
N SER A 543 -2.23 6.67 24.42
CA SER A 543 -1.44 7.86 24.76
C SER A 543 -2.27 8.82 25.59
N GLU A 544 -1.63 9.42 26.60
CA GLU A 544 -2.23 10.46 27.43
C GLU A 544 -2.50 11.72 26.60
N GLU A 545 -1.52 12.11 25.78
CA GLU A 545 -1.64 13.23 24.85
C GLU A 545 -2.20 12.80 23.49
N PRO A 546 -3.12 13.58 22.89
CA PRO A 546 -3.56 13.35 21.52
C PRO A 546 -2.49 13.76 20.50
N ASP A 547 -2.55 13.17 19.32
CA ASP A 547 -1.79 13.66 18.16
C ASP A 547 -2.33 15.00 17.63
N GLU A 548 -1.66 15.56 16.62
CA GLU A 548 -2.03 16.82 15.95
C GLU A 548 -3.48 16.88 15.44
N CYS A 549 -4.14 15.72 15.26
CA CYS A 549 -5.52 15.60 14.80
C CYS A 549 -6.51 15.28 15.93
N GLY A 550 -6.10 15.33 17.20
CA GLY A 550 -6.92 14.98 18.36
C GLY A 550 -7.00 13.48 18.65
N ARG A 551 -6.26 12.63 17.91
CA ARG A 551 -6.33 11.18 18.11
C ARG A 551 -5.32 10.74 19.15
N HIS A 552 -5.82 10.13 20.21
CA HIS A 552 -5.00 9.38 21.15
C HIS A 552 -4.56 8.04 20.54
N ALA A 553 -3.27 7.91 20.24
CA ALA A 553 -2.72 6.72 19.62
C ALA A 553 -2.64 5.56 20.62
N SER A 554 -2.93 4.34 20.17
CA SER A 554 -2.67 3.13 20.98
C SER A 554 -1.32 2.53 20.59
N ALA A 555 -0.42 2.40 21.55
CA ALA A 555 0.89 1.79 21.37
C ALA A 555 0.98 0.47 22.16
N ILE A 556 1.73 -0.50 21.64
CA ILE A 556 2.04 -1.72 22.39
C ILE A 556 2.91 -1.31 23.58
N LYS A 557 2.51 -1.70 24.79
CA LYS A 557 3.26 -1.45 26.02
C LYS A 557 3.75 -2.75 26.69
N GLY A 558 3.12 -3.87 26.35
CA GLY A 558 3.66 -5.19 26.65
C GLY A 558 2.71 -6.32 26.32
N VAL A 559 2.58 -7.28 27.23
CA VAL A 559 1.72 -8.47 27.07
C VAL A 559 0.81 -8.65 28.28
N TYR A 560 -0.32 -9.32 28.10
CA TYR A 560 -1.21 -9.70 29.20
C TYR A 560 -1.78 -11.10 28.96
N MET A 561 -2.19 -11.75 30.05
CA MET A 561 -2.88 -13.03 30.05
C MET A 561 -4.40 -12.79 30.07
N PRO A 562 -5.16 -13.16 29.03
CA PRO A 562 -6.60 -12.95 29.00
C PRO A 562 -7.31 -13.79 30.07
N GLY A 563 -8.27 -13.18 30.77
CA GLY A 563 -9.13 -13.90 31.73
C GLY A 563 -8.48 -14.28 33.06
N GLY A 564 -7.21 -13.91 33.30
CA GLY A 564 -6.56 -14.05 34.59
C GLY A 564 -6.48 -12.73 35.35
N ASP A 565 -6.26 -12.80 36.67
CA ASP A 565 -6.08 -11.64 37.56
C ASP A 565 -4.67 -11.05 37.50
N THR A 566 -3.78 -11.62 36.69
CA THR A 566 -2.41 -11.14 36.57
C THR A 566 -2.38 -9.78 35.84
N PRO A 567 -1.75 -8.75 36.41
CA PRO A 567 -1.62 -7.47 35.74
C PRO A 567 -0.81 -7.59 34.44
N PRO A 568 -1.00 -6.68 33.47
CA PRO A 568 -0.20 -6.66 32.27
C PRO A 568 1.30 -6.56 32.55
N VAL A 569 2.09 -7.35 31.82
CA VAL A 569 3.55 -7.35 31.90
C VAL A 569 4.09 -6.30 30.94
N VAL A 570 4.74 -5.28 31.51
CA VAL A 570 5.35 -4.18 30.74
C VAL A 570 6.67 -4.66 30.13
N THR A 571 6.77 -4.60 28.80
CA THR A 571 8.00 -4.94 28.05
C THR A 571 8.69 -3.70 27.47
N ARG A 572 8.01 -2.55 27.51
CA ARG A 572 8.49 -1.26 26.99
C ARG A 572 8.44 -0.21 28.09
N SER A 573 9.39 -0.25 29.01
CA SER A 573 9.49 0.70 30.13
C SER A 573 9.99 2.07 29.69
N ARG A 574 11.05 2.10 28.87
CA ARG A 574 11.74 3.33 28.45
C ARG A 574 10.87 4.25 27.59
N LYS A 575 11.02 5.56 27.80
CA LYS A 575 10.51 6.62 26.93
C LYS A 575 11.67 7.15 26.09
N TRP A 576 11.40 7.34 24.80
CA TRP A 576 12.42 7.71 23.83
C TRP A 576 12.06 9.02 23.16
N ARG A 577 13.03 9.93 23.06
CA ARG A 577 12.92 11.19 22.32
C ARG A 577 13.81 11.14 21.09
N ILE A 578 13.28 11.59 19.96
CA ILE A 578 14.05 11.70 18.72
C ILE A 578 14.64 13.11 18.65
N SER A 579 15.96 13.22 18.49
CA SER A 579 16.67 14.49 18.31
C SER A 579 17.49 14.46 17.02
N ARG A 580 17.56 15.59 16.31
CA ARG A 580 18.40 15.71 15.12
C ARG A 580 19.77 16.23 15.51
N ASN A 581 20.81 15.62 14.95
CA ASN A 581 22.17 16.11 15.02
C ASN A 581 22.30 17.29 14.08
N VAL A 582 21.92 18.48 14.55
CA VAL A 582 22.27 19.72 13.85
C VAL A 582 23.74 19.98 14.15
N THR A 583 24.64 19.43 13.33
CA THR A 583 26.03 19.87 13.34
C THR A 583 26.04 21.35 12.98
N THR A 584 26.32 22.20 13.95
CA THR A 584 26.57 23.64 13.81
C THR A 584 27.78 23.85 12.90
N GLY A 585 27.57 23.78 11.58
CA GLY A 585 28.70 23.81 10.64
C GLY A 585 28.40 23.67 9.15
N SER A 586 27.16 23.84 8.67
CA SER A 586 26.92 23.99 7.22
C SER A 586 26.05 25.20 6.90
N LEU A 587 26.72 26.27 6.46
CA LEU A 587 26.22 27.41 5.67
C LEU A 587 24.81 27.90 6.02
N GLY A 588 24.77 28.88 6.91
CA GLY A 588 23.62 29.76 7.07
C GLY A 588 23.29 30.44 5.74
N VAL A 589 22.19 30.03 5.12
CA VAL A 589 21.55 30.82 4.09
C VAL A 589 20.82 31.95 4.83
N ASN A 590 21.37 33.15 4.76
CA ASN A 590 20.74 34.40 5.20
C ASN A 590 19.30 34.46 4.67
N ARG A 591 18.31 34.16 5.52
CA ARG A 591 16.89 34.40 5.24
C ARG A 591 16.58 35.82 5.70
N GLY A 592 16.84 36.78 4.83
CA GLY A 592 16.30 38.13 4.97
C GLY A 592 14.77 38.08 4.92
N LEU A 593 14.13 38.71 5.91
CA LEU A 593 12.69 38.99 5.92
C LEU A 593 12.33 39.79 4.66
N ALA A 594 11.71 39.15 3.67
CA ALA A 594 11.12 39.85 2.55
C ALA A 594 9.69 40.26 2.92
N LEU A 595 9.58 41.53 3.31
CA LEU A 595 8.34 42.30 3.45
C LEU A 595 7.48 42.18 2.19
N THR A 596 6.16 42.16 2.39
CA THR A 596 5.14 42.31 1.34
C THR A 596 5.32 43.60 0.55
N PRO A 597 5.15 43.58 -0.78
CA PRO A 597 4.69 44.75 -1.51
C PRO A 597 3.27 44.51 -2.05
N TRP A 598 2.34 45.30 -1.52
CA TRP A 598 1.15 45.69 -2.26
C TRP A 598 1.59 46.45 -3.52
N THR A 599 1.10 46.06 -4.68
CA THR A 599 0.73 46.94 -5.82
C THR A 599 0.25 46.08 -6.99
N CYS A 600 -0.87 46.50 -7.56
CA CYS A 600 -1.58 45.87 -8.65
C CYS A 600 -1.00 46.27 -10.01
N VAL A 601 0.02 45.56 -10.50
CA VAL A 601 0.37 45.51 -11.94
C VAL A 601 0.98 44.15 -12.30
N ASN A 602 0.46 43.58 -13.39
CA ASN A 602 0.78 42.28 -13.97
C ASN A 602 2.21 42.24 -14.56
N ASN A 603 3.05 41.30 -14.13
CA ASN A 603 4.26 40.88 -14.85
C ASN A 603 4.57 39.39 -14.57
N CYS A 604 4.02 38.52 -15.42
CA CYS A 604 4.28 37.09 -15.42
C CYS A 604 5.67 36.77 -15.97
N ILE A 605 6.63 36.52 -15.06
CA ILE A 605 7.68 35.51 -15.27
C ILE A 605 7.47 34.47 -14.17
N SER A 606 7.04 33.27 -14.57
CA SER A 606 6.57 32.20 -13.70
C SER A 606 7.66 31.70 -12.73
N GLY A 607 7.75 32.32 -11.56
CA GLY A 607 8.40 31.71 -10.40
C GLY A 607 7.59 30.50 -9.95
N ARG A 608 8.15 29.29 -10.08
CA ARG A 608 7.55 28.08 -9.47
C ARG A 608 7.30 28.34 -7.98
N LYS A 609 6.04 28.29 -7.57
CA LYS A 609 5.64 28.31 -6.14
C LYS A 609 6.40 27.18 -5.46
N ARG A 610 7.34 27.50 -4.58
CA ARG A 610 8.08 26.49 -3.81
C ARG A 610 7.23 26.10 -2.59
N PRO A 611 7.19 24.82 -2.20
CA PRO A 611 6.63 24.41 -0.91
C PRO A 611 7.22 25.25 0.22
N ALA A 612 6.40 25.74 1.14
CA ALA A 612 6.92 26.24 2.40
C ALA A 612 7.57 25.07 3.16
N ASP A 613 8.83 25.20 3.59
CA ASP A 613 9.57 24.12 4.25
C ASP A 613 8.92 23.67 5.57
N HIS A 614 8.15 24.57 6.19
CA HIS A 614 7.29 24.33 7.35
C HIS A 614 6.17 25.40 7.35
N PRO A 615 5.03 25.21 6.66
CA PRO A 615 3.85 25.98 7.05
C PRO A 615 3.55 25.58 8.52
N PRO A 616 3.14 26.50 9.41
CA PRO A 616 2.43 26.04 10.59
C PRO A 616 1.32 25.14 10.08
N ASP A 617 1.30 23.87 10.49
CA ASP A 617 0.08 23.09 10.35
C ASP A 617 -0.95 23.92 11.13
N LEU A 618 -1.76 24.70 10.40
CA LEU A 618 -3.00 25.25 10.91
C LEU A 618 -4.00 24.09 11.07
N CYS A 619 -3.55 22.95 11.62
CA CYS A 619 -4.31 22.26 12.63
C CYS A 619 -4.59 23.33 13.68
N ILE A 620 -5.65 24.09 13.43
CA ILE A 620 -6.41 24.73 14.47
C ILE A 620 -6.53 23.59 15.49
N ARG A 621 -5.78 23.67 16.61
CA ARG A 621 -6.33 23.20 17.88
C ARG A 621 -7.73 23.78 17.79
N ILE A 622 -8.77 22.99 17.50
CA ILE A 622 -10.13 23.48 17.66
C ILE A 622 -10.05 24.07 19.05
N PRO A 623 -10.06 25.41 19.17
CA PRO A 623 -9.75 25.97 20.44
C PRO A 623 -10.87 25.40 21.27
N VAL A 624 -10.53 24.80 22.40
CA VAL A 624 -11.47 24.66 23.51
C VAL A 624 -12.05 26.07 23.88
N GLN A 625 -11.58 27.13 23.23
CA GLN A 625 -11.98 28.53 23.26
C GLN A 625 -12.71 29.03 21.99
N LEU A 626 -13.30 28.17 21.14
CA LEU A 626 -14.55 28.58 20.48
C LEU A 626 -15.59 28.57 21.60
N GLU A 627 -15.68 29.67 22.33
CA GLU A 627 -16.81 29.97 23.21
C GLU A 627 -18.06 30.01 22.32
N LEU A 628 -18.64 28.83 22.10
CA LEU A 628 -20.09 28.70 22.11
C LEU A 628 -20.52 29.38 23.41
N ASN A 629 -21.24 30.50 23.31
CA ASN A 629 -21.70 31.28 24.46
C ASN A 629 -22.60 30.41 25.34
N PHE A 630 -21.98 29.65 26.24
CA PHE A 630 -22.61 28.91 27.30
C PHE A 630 -22.55 29.77 28.56
N TRP A 631 -23.52 30.67 28.71
CA TRP A 631 -23.88 31.22 30.01
C TRP A 631 -25.39 31.06 30.22
N GLU A 632 -25.72 30.40 31.32
CA GLU A 632 -27.07 30.07 31.78
C GLU A 632 -27.99 31.30 31.86
N GLU A 633 -29.06 31.33 31.06
CA GLU A 633 -30.28 32.04 31.44
C GLU A 633 -30.97 31.25 32.56
N LYS A 634 -30.62 31.54 33.81
CA LYS A 634 -31.48 31.21 34.94
C LYS A 634 -32.78 32.00 34.84
N LYS A 635 -33.84 31.32 34.40
CA LYS A 635 -35.22 31.74 34.63
C LYS A 635 -35.48 31.85 36.14
N GLY A 636 -35.54 33.09 36.64
CA GLY A 636 -36.21 33.44 37.88
C GLY A 636 -37.52 34.14 37.57
N LYS A 637 -38.61 33.38 37.43
CA LYS A 637 -39.98 33.91 37.62
C LYS A 637 -40.28 33.86 39.11
N ASN A 638 -40.46 35.02 39.72
CA ASN A 638 -41.23 35.22 40.95
C ASN A 638 -41.71 36.67 40.97
N GLU A 639 -42.92 36.91 40.47
CA GLU A 639 -43.77 38.01 40.91
C GLU A 639 -45.19 37.47 41.06
N HIS A 640 -45.66 37.55 42.31
CA HIS A 640 -47.00 37.38 42.89
C HIS A 640 -47.76 36.05 42.72
#